data_AF-A0A7D3W2Q6-F1
#
_entry.id   AF-A0A7D3W2Q6-F1
#
_cell.length_a   1.000
_cell.length_b   1.000
_cell.length_c   1.000
_cell.angle_alpha   90.00
_cell.angle_beta   90.00
_cell.angle_gamma   90.00
#
_symmetry.space_group_name_H-M   'P 1'
#
loop_
_entity.id
_entity.type
_entity.pdbx_description
1 polymer ?
#
loop_
_entity_poly.entity_id
_entity_poly.type
_entity_poly.pdbx_seq_one_letter_code
_entity_poly.pdbx_strand_id
1 'polypeptide(L)'
;MTDAAADVADEARRKRDTAAEPAERTGAPTAEQQPAPQPPAAGAEQPPEAPQADARQPVSRQTEPQQAEPQQAGSPAAEPSAASSAAKPSSTAKPASPSKPAAEPERKPQVKGPSGDGASGGPAAAARPVQGPATPPAPAAPGATPSDVQSRPTQAAIPPSAARVRRRLARLGAQRGPAMNPVLEPLIKTVRNTHPKADLRLIERAYDVAAHYHRDQKRKSGDPYITHPLAVATILAELGMNTETLCAALLHDTVEDTEYALDELRADFGDEIAALVDGVTKLDKVKYGEAAEAETVRKMVVAMSRDIRVLVIKLGDRLHNMRTLRYMPRHKQEKKARETLEVFAPLAHRLGMNTLKWELEDLAFATMYPKRFDEIARLVSERAPRRDVYLQEVIENVSTDLREARIKATVTGRPKHYYSIYQKMIARDVSFDDIYDLVGIRVLVDSVRDCYAALGSIHARWNPVPGRFKDYIAMPKFNMYQSLHTTVIGPEGKPVELQIRTWGMHRRAEYGVAAHWKYKEETVGGRKAGDMQWLRQLLDWQKETADPAEFLESLRFDLSVSEVFVFTPKGDVIALPQGATPVDFAYAIHTEVGHRCIGARVNGRLVPLESTLDNGDTVEVFTSKSQDAGPSRDWLGFVKSARARNKIKHWFSKERRDTAIESGKESIARAMRKQNMPLQRMMSGEALLALARDMRYTDVSSLYAAVGEGHVSAQTVVQRLVDALGGVESAEEDLAEIALPTRRKRTRPAGDPGVVVADDPDVWVRLSRCCTPVPGDDIVGFVTRGHGVSVHRADCANVAALKAQPDRLIDVKWSPGEDSVFLVAIQVEALDRPRLLSDVTRVLSDQHVNILSASVTTTRDRVAVSRFTFEMGDPKHLGHVLKAVRSIDGVYDVYRVTSGATR
;
A
#
# COMPACT_ATOMS: atom_id res chain seq x y z
N MET A 1 47.50 16.94 -22.25
CA MET A 1 46.59 15.86 -22.66
C MET A 1 45.30 15.94 -21.81
N THR A 2 44.33 16.85 -21.96
CA THR A 2 43.95 17.83 -23.00
C THR A 2 43.75 17.22 -24.39
N ASP A 3 42.50 17.30 -24.86
CA ASP A 3 41.94 16.90 -26.17
C ASP A 3 41.38 15.47 -26.32
N ALA A 4 40.40 15.12 -25.48
CA ALA A 4 39.51 13.97 -25.69
C ALA A 4 38.09 14.10 -25.06
N ALA A 5 37.65 15.32 -24.70
CA ALA A 5 36.42 15.55 -23.92
C ALA A 5 35.45 16.60 -24.52
N ALA A 6 35.71 17.07 -25.74
CA ALA A 6 34.93 18.14 -26.37
C ALA A 6 33.88 17.63 -27.39
N ASP A 7 34.16 16.56 -28.13
CA ASP A 7 33.35 16.16 -29.30
C ASP A 7 31.99 15.49 -28.98
N VAL A 8 31.77 15.03 -27.75
CA VAL A 8 30.52 14.35 -27.37
C VAL A 8 29.38 15.34 -27.04
N ALA A 9 29.69 16.64 -26.93
CA ALA A 9 28.72 17.67 -26.53
C ALA A 9 27.98 18.36 -27.70
N ASP A 10 28.54 18.36 -28.92
CA ASP A 10 28.02 19.18 -30.03
C ASP A 10 26.97 18.45 -30.90
N GLU A 11 27.02 17.12 -30.98
CA GLU A 11 26.07 16.34 -31.78
C GLU A 11 24.64 16.30 -31.17
N ALA A 12 24.53 16.52 -29.85
CA ALA A 12 23.25 16.60 -29.15
C ALA A 12 22.52 17.96 -29.35
N ARG A 13 23.20 19.00 -29.85
CA ARG A 13 22.59 20.32 -30.11
C ARG A 13 21.98 20.46 -31.50
N ARG A 14 22.50 19.75 -32.51
CA ARG A 14 22.04 19.87 -33.92
C ARG A 14 20.70 19.18 -34.25
N LYS A 15 20.03 18.52 -33.30
CA LYS A 15 18.75 17.81 -33.50
C LYS A 15 17.52 18.47 -32.86
N ARG A 16 17.58 19.76 -32.49
CA ARG A 16 16.44 20.49 -31.91
C ARG A 16 15.84 21.61 -32.77
N ASP A 17 16.51 22.05 -33.83
CA ASP A 17 16.10 23.23 -34.62
C ASP A 17 15.63 22.88 -36.06
N THR A 18 14.75 21.88 -36.22
CA THR A 18 14.05 21.62 -37.50
C THR A 18 12.63 21.05 -37.29
N ALA A 19 11.65 21.93 -37.07
CA ALA A 19 10.22 21.64 -37.25
C ALA A 19 9.42 22.96 -37.33
N ALA A 20 9.49 23.64 -38.47
CA ALA A 20 8.63 24.78 -38.78
C ALA A 20 7.39 24.33 -39.60
N GLU A 21 6.41 25.22 -39.70
CA GLU A 21 5.09 25.03 -40.34
C GLU A 21 5.13 24.55 -41.80
N PRO A 22 3.98 24.11 -42.34
CA PRO A 22 3.31 25.03 -43.28
C PRO A 22 1.80 25.21 -43.05
N ALA A 23 1.28 26.30 -43.60
CA ALA A 23 -0.08 26.81 -43.40
C ALA A 23 -1.12 26.38 -44.45
N GLU A 24 -2.38 26.49 -44.04
CA GLU A 24 -3.63 26.76 -44.79
C GLU A 24 -3.80 26.33 -46.27
N ARG A 25 -4.91 25.62 -46.54
CA ARG A 25 -5.86 26.00 -47.61
C ARG A 25 -7.27 25.40 -47.44
N THR A 26 -8.23 26.29 -47.18
CA THR A 26 -9.61 26.34 -47.72
C THR A 26 -10.34 25.03 -48.07
N GLY A 27 -11.44 24.73 -47.37
CA GLY A 27 -12.44 23.75 -47.83
C GLY A 27 -13.59 23.48 -46.86
N ALA A 28 -14.76 24.08 -47.09
CA ALA A 28 -16.04 23.75 -46.47
C ALA A 28 -17.16 24.02 -47.49
N PRO A 29 -18.41 23.54 -47.31
CA PRO A 29 -18.91 22.58 -46.32
C PRO A 29 -19.66 21.38 -46.95
N THR A 30 -19.90 20.32 -46.17
CA THR A 30 -21.11 19.48 -46.37
C THR A 30 -21.64 19.01 -45.02
N ALA A 31 -22.95 19.09 -44.82
CA ALA A 31 -23.60 18.68 -43.59
C ALA A 31 -24.07 17.22 -43.68
N GLU A 32 -23.90 16.46 -42.60
CA GLU A 32 -24.60 15.19 -42.42
C GLU A 32 -25.05 15.03 -40.95
N GLN A 33 -26.15 14.30 -40.76
CA GLN A 33 -27.08 14.53 -39.66
C GLN A 33 -26.75 13.72 -38.40
N GLN A 34 -26.98 14.35 -37.23
CA GLN A 34 -27.14 13.63 -35.97
C GLN A 34 -28.49 12.89 -35.98
N PRO A 35 -28.55 11.61 -35.57
CA PRO A 35 -29.81 11.00 -35.13
C PRO A 35 -30.08 11.41 -33.67
N ALA A 36 -31.20 12.11 -33.45
CA ALA A 36 -31.66 12.49 -32.11
C ALA A 36 -32.22 11.26 -31.35
N PRO A 37 -32.13 11.22 -30.00
CA PRO A 37 -32.68 10.13 -29.19
C PRO A 37 -34.21 10.19 -29.13
N GLN A 38 -34.86 9.01 -29.19
CA GLN A 38 -36.31 8.88 -29.02
C GLN A 38 -36.75 9.08 -27.55
N PRO A 39 -37.96 9.60 -27.30
CA PRO A 39 -38.49 9.80 -25.94
C PRO A 39 -39.06 8.50 -25.35
N PRO A 40 -39.04 8.32 -24.01
CA PRO A 40 -39.71 7.20 -23.36
C PRO A 40 -41.23 7.39 -23.35
N ALA A 41 -41.97 6.32 -23.68
CA ALA A 41 -43.43 6.30 -23.59
C ALA A 41 -43.92 6.26 -22.13
N ALA A 42 -45.07 6.90 -21.88
CA ALA A 42 -45.74 6.90 -20.59
C ALA A 42 -47.00 6.02 -20.60
N GLY A 43 -47.36 5.45 -19.44
CA GLY A 43 -48.72 5.01 -19.14
C GLY A 43 -48.90 3.54 -18.77
N ALA A 44 -49.06 3.29 -17.45
CA ALA A 44 -50.15 2.49 -16.88
C ALA A 44 -50.04 2.48 -15.34
N GLU A 45 -51.03 3.02 -14.64
CA GLU A 45 -51.21 2.87 -13.18
C GLU A 45 -52.17 1.71 -12.85
N GLN A 46 -52.23 1.36 -11.55
CA GLN A 46 -53.20 0.53 -10.80
C GLN A 46 -52.69 -0.87 -10.38
N PRO A 47 -53.22 -1.45 -9.27
CA PRO A 47 -53.28 -0.90 -7.91
C PRO A 47 -52.72 -1.94 -6.87
N PRO A 48 -52.67 -1.67 -5.55
CA PRO A 48 -52.06 -2.60 -4.59
C PRO A 48 -53.05 -3.65 -4.05
N GLU A 49 -52.58 -4.90 -3.90
CA GLU A 49 -53.32 -5.99 -3.24
C GLU A 49 -52.65 -6.44 -1.95
N ALA A 50 -53.48 -6.70 -0.93
CA ALA A 50 -53.16 -7.31 0.36
C ALA A 50 -54.48 -7.77 1.01
N PRO A 51 -54.48 -8.50 2.16
CA PRO A 51 -53.82 -9.78 2.39
C PRO A 51 -54.77 -10.82 3.05
N GLN A 52 -54.53 -12.12 2.87
CA GLN A 52 -55.10 -13.26 3.64
C GLN A 52 -54.52 -14.60 3.12
N ALA A 53 -54.50 -15.74 3.81
CA ALA A 53 -54.51 -16.07 5.25
C ALA A 53 -54.24 -17.60 5.42
N ASP A 54 -54.20 -18.07 6.68
CA ASP A 54 -54.33 -19.47 7.14
C ASP A 54 -53.24 -20.51 6.78
N ALA A 55 -53.01 -21.55 7.59
CA ALA A 55 -53.23 -21.74 9.03
C ALA A 55 -52.56 -23.04 9.50
N ARG A 56 -52.06 -23.08 10.75
CA ARG A 56 -52.28 -24.16 11.76
C ARG A 56 -51.47 -23.94 13.05
N GLN A 57 -52.18 -23.50 14.09
CA GLN A 57 -51.91 -23.81 15.51
C GLN A 57 -52.37 -25.27 15.82
N PRO A 58 -52.36 -25.80 17.06
CA PRO A 58 -51.92 -25.29 18.39
C PRO A 58 -50.82 -26.23 19.01
N VAL A 59 -50.41 -26.26 20.29
CA VAL A 59 -51.07 -26.07 21.60
C VAL A 59 -50.06 -25.58 22.66
N SER A 60 -50.55 -24.84 23.65
CA SER A 60 -49.80 -24.35 24.82
C SER A 60 -50.26 -25.00 26.13
N ARG A 61 -49.34 -25.12 27.11
CA ARG A 61 -49.49 -24.79 28.57
C ARG A 61 -48.86 -25.79 29.55
N GLN A 62 -48.33 -25.23 30.65
CA GLN A 62 -48.22 -25.80 32.03
C GLN A 62 -47.23 -26.99 32.20
N THR A 63 -46.52 -27.19 33.32
CA THR A 63 -46.41 -26.49 34.63
C THR A 63 -45.05 -26.79 35.31
N GLU A 64 -44.70 -25.97 36.31
CA GLU A 64 -43.71 -26.17 37.41
C GLU A 64 -44.00 -27.41 38.31
N PRO A 65 -43.22 -27.75 39.41
CA PRO A 65 -41.96 -27.19 39.97
C PRO A 65 -40.93 -28.25 40.51
N GLN A 66 -39.97 -27.78 41.34
CA GLN A 66 -39.29 -28.45 42.51
C GLN A 66 -37.86 -29.04 42.39
N GLN A 67 -36.90 -28.23 42.88
CA GLN A 67 -35.96 -28.47 44.00
C GLN A 67 -35.50 -29.91 44.34
N ALA A 68 -34.18 -30.15 44.38
CA ALA A 68 -33.44 -30.61 45.58
C ALA A 68 -31.90 -30.69 45.37
N GLU A 69 -31.16 -30.18 46.35
CA GLU A 69 -29.72 -30.41 46.64
C GLU A 69 -29.63 -31.55 47.72
N PRO A 70 -28.46 -32.05 48.24
CA PRO A 70 -27.04 -31.75 47.95
C PRO A 70 -26.03 -32.97 48.01
N GLN A 71 -24.72 -32.65 47.92
CA GLN A 71 -23.54 -33.25 48.62
C GLN A 71 -22.81 -34.57 48.19
N GLN A 72 -21.48 -34.40 48.00
CA GLN A 72 -20.30 -35.17 48.49
C GLN A 72 -19.71 -36.45 47.81
N ALA A 73 -18.41 -36.30 47.49
CA ALA A 73 -17.25 -37.17 47.80
C ALA A 73 -16.98 -38.52 47.06
N GLY A 74 -15.69 -38.78 46.80
CA GLY A 74 -15.11 -40.14 46.68
C GLY A 74 -14.14 -40.39 45.51
N SER A 75 -12.87 -40.70 45.82
CA SER A 75 -11.84 -41.18 44.86
C SER A 75 -12.09 -42.65 44.44
N PRO A 76 -11.31 -43.21 43.47
CA PRO A 76 -10.13 -43.97 43.90
C PRO A 76 -8.89 -43.85 42.97
N ALA A 77 -7.80 -44.52 43.34
CA ALA A 77 -6.47 -44.46 42.72
C ALA A 77 -6.12 -45.75 41.94
N ALA A 78 -5.09 -45.68 41.06
CA ALA A 78 -4.13 -46.78 40.81
C ALA A 78 -2.91 -46.31 39.98
N GLU A 79 -1.71 -46.72 40.43
CA GLU A 79 -0.42 -46.74 39.71
C GLU A 79 -0.10 -48.24 39.40
N PRO A 80 0.95 -48.68 38.64
CA PRO A 80 2.37 -48.48 39.04
C PRO A 80 3.53 -48.61 37.99
N SER A 81 4.71 -48.11 38.39
CA SER A 81 6.09 -48.60 38.07
C SER A 81 6.64 -48.45 36.62
N ALA A 82 7.95 -48.39 36.36
CA ALA A 82 9.16 -48.58 37.21
C ALA A 82 10.26 -47.53 36.85
N ALA A 83 10.99 -46.92 37.81
CA ALA A 83 12.34 -47.30 38.33
C ALA A 83 13.45 -47.41 37.24
N SER A 84 14.71 -46.98 37.41
CA SER A 84 15.57 -46.51 38.52
C SER A 84 16.73 -45.67 37.90
N SER A 85 17.62 -44.92 38.56
CA SER A 85 18.10 -44.86 39.95
C SER A 85 18.65 -43.45 40.29
N ALA A 86 18.95 -43.21 41.57
CA ALA A 86 19.44 -41.92 42.08
C ALA A 86 20.69 -42.05 42.97
N ALA A 87 21.41 -40.95 43.16
CA ALA A 87 22.30 -40.74 44.31
C ALA A 87 22.16 -39.29 44.81
N LYS A 88 22.22 -39.09 46.14
CA LYS A 88 21.78 -37.88 46.86
C LYS A 88 22.93 -37.18 47.65
N PRO A 89 22.71 -35.98 48.23
CA PRO A 89 23.78 -35.05 48.62
C PRO A 89 24.10 -35.02 50.12
N SER A 90 25.01 -34.13 50.53
CA SER A 90 25.12 -33.61 51.90
C SER A 90 25.49 -32.11 51.93
N SER A 91 25.12 -31.44 53.03
CA SER A 91 25.41 -30.03 53.36
C SER A 91 26.83 -29.87 53.97
N THR A 92 27.37 -28.71 54.39
CA THR A 92 26.81 -27.51 55.04
C THR A 92 27.89 -26.41 55.14
N ALA A 93 27.52 -25.22 55.68
CA ALA A 93 28.36 -24.23 56.38
C ALA A 93 28.86 -22.96 55.66
N LYS A 94 28.39 -21.82 56.21
CA LYS A 94 28.99 -20.46 56.28
C LYS A 94 29.50 -20.30 57.75
N PRO A 95 30.03 -19.16 58.25
CA PRO A 95 30.37 -17.87 57.60
C PRO A 95 31.76 -17.28 58.00
N ALA A 96 32.17 -16.16 57.39
CA ALA A 96 32.81 -15.03 58.11
C ALA A 96 33.03 -13.78 57.21
N SER A 97 32.84 -12.60 57.81
CA SER A 97 33.51 -11.33 57.49
C SER A 97 33.94 -10.74 58.86
N PRO A 98 34.99 -9.89 58.95
CA PRO A 98 34.72 -8.45 58.78
C PRO A 98 35.95 -7.61 58.33
N SER A 99 35.74 -6.28 58.35
CA SER A 99 36.72 -5.18 58.62
C SER A 99 37.20 -4.26 57.47
N LYS A 100 36.88 -2.97 57.67
CA LYS A 100 37.57 -1.72 57.27
C LYS A 100 38.49 -1.30 58.45
N PRO A 101 39.42 -0.30 58.39
CA PRO A 101 39.21 1.02 57.77
C PRO A 101 40.44 1.83 57.25
N ALA A 102 40.14 3.08 56.84
CA ALA A 102 40.94 4.32 57.02
C ALA A 102 42.00 4.81 55.98
N ALA A 103 42.08 6.15 55.97
CA ALA A 103 43.20 7.06 55.60
C ALA A 103 43.23 7.75 54.21
N GLU A 104 42.98 9.05 54.26
CA GLU A 104 43.43 10.12 53.35
C GLU A 104 44.93 10.41 53.61
N PRO A 105 45.68 11.12 52.73
CA PRO A 105 45.97 12.53 53.06
C PRO A 105 46.20 13.49 51.86
N GLU A 106 46.35 14.77 52.21
CA GLU A 106 46.59 15.93 51.35
C GLU A 106 48.02 16.10 50.75
N ARG A 107 48.09 16.93 49.68
CA ARG A 107 49.11 17.96 49.33
C ARG A 107 50.43 17.64 48.58
N LYS A 108 50.64 18.52 47.57
CA LYS A 108 51.83 18.96 46.80
C LYS A 108 53.01 19.43 47.71
N PRO A 109 54.27 19.78 47.27
CA PRO A 109 54.61 20.49 45.99
C PRO A 109 56.08 20.39 45.43
N GLN A 110 56.42 21.32 44.49
CA GLN A 110 57.78 21.81 44.11
C GLN A 110 58.67 20.87 43.25
N VAL A 111 59.67 21.29 42.42
CA VAL A 111 60.30 22.57 41.96
C VAL A 111 61.19 22.21 40.72
N LYS A 112 61.49 23.02 39.67
CA LYS A 112 62.26 24.29 39.56
C LYS A 112 62.24 24.81 38.08
N GLY A 113 62.40 26.12 37.86
CA GLY A 113 62.73 26.74 36.54
C GLY A 113 64.25 26.87 36.31
N PRO A 114 64.78 27.91 35.62
CA PRO A 114 64.18 29.12 35.00
C PRO A 114 64.17 29.02 33.44
N SER A 115 64.00 30.04 32.56
CA SER A 115 63.90 31.53 32.61
C SER A 115 62.94 32.01 31.48
N GLY A 116 62.62 33.30 31.23
CA GLY A 116 63.06 34.59 31.79
C GLY A 116 62.24 35.78 31.21
N ASP A 117 62.81 36.99 31.20
CA ASP A 117 62.37 38.30 30.62
C ASP A 117 60.88 38.78 30.77
N GLY A 118 60.68 39.83 31.60
CA GLY A 118 59.41 40.60 31.80
C GLY A 118 58.66 40.30 33.12
N ALA A 119 58.12 41.21 33.95
CA ALA A 119 58.01 42.69 34.02
C ALA A 119 57.14 43.41 32.95
N SER A 120 56.34 44.46 33.24
CA SER A 120 55.82 45.06 34.51
C SER A 120 54.57 45.95 34.22
N GLY A 121 53.80 46.39 35.23
CA GLY A 121 52.57 47.19 35.05
C GLY A 121 52.54 48.60 35.67
N GLY A 122 51.51 49.38 35.34
CA GLY A 122 51.21 50.73 35.87
C GLY A 122 51.77 51.90 35.01
N PRO A 123 51.34 53.17 35.22
CA PRO A 123 50.43 53.70 36.25
C PRO A 123 49.18 54.45 35.66
N ALA A 124 48.61 55.40 36.40
CA ALA A 124 47.29 56.02 36.17
C ALA A 124 47.31 57.57 36.04
N ALA A 125 46.10 58.13 35.80
CA ALA A 125 45.59 59.45 36.25
C ALA A 125 45.36 60.60 35.23
N ALA A 126 44.08 61.03 35.20
CA ALA A 126 43.56 62.41 35.26
C ALA A 126 43.40 63.33 34.01
N ALA A 127 42.38 64.21 34.14
CA ALA A 127 42.10 65.49 33.45
C ALA A 127 41.27 65.55 32.12
N ARG A 128 39.97 65.86 32.30
CA ARG A 128 39.11 66.92 31.70
C ARG A 128 39.74 67.99 30.76
N PRO A 129 38.96 68.83 30.00
CA PRO A 129 37.48 68.84 29.78
C PRO A 129 37.01 69.19 28.32
N VAL A 130 35.70 69.47 28.13
CA VAL A 130 35.06 70.22 27.00
C VAL A 130 34.87 69.40 25.69
N GLN A 131 33.71 69.27 25.00
CA GLN A 131 32.37 69.90 25.05
C GLN A 131 31.29 68.92 24.49
N GLY A 132 29.99 69.14 24.79
CA GLY A 132 28.86 68.60 24.00
C GLY A 132 28.11 67.38 24.60
N PRO A 133 26.79 67.43 24.86
CA PRO A 133 26.10 66.43 25.68
C PRO A 133 25.13 65.49 24.92
N ALA A 134 24.76 64.40 25.60
CA ALA A 134 23.57 63.61 25.32
C ALA A 134 22.30 64.25 25.93
N THR A 135 21.13 63.89 25.41
CA THR A 135 19.80 64.06 26.06
C THR A 135 18.83 62.97 25.55
N PRO A 136 17.78 62.59 26.31
CA PRO A 136 17.58 61.18 26.64
C PRO A 136 16.14 60.67 26.48
N PRO A 137 15.86 59.41 26.86
CA PRO A 137 14.56 59.00 27.38
C PRO A 137 14.71 58.48 28.83
N ALA A 138 14.45 59.37 29.81
CA ALA A 138 14.56 59.07 31.25
C ALA A 138 13.55 59.94 32.04
N PRO A 139 13.15 59.56 33.28
CA PRO A 139 11.72 59.48 33.63
C PRO A 139 11.33 60.21 34.92
N ALA A 140 10.04 60.17 35.32
CA ALA A 140 9.63 60.22 36.72
C ALA A 140 8.15 59.83 36.96
N ALA A 141 7.95 58.93 37.92
CA ALA A 141 6.98 59.07 39.02
C ALA A 141 7.80 58.99 40.34
N PRO A 142 7.26 59.09 41.58
CA PRO A 142 5.92 59.47 42.05
C PRO A 142 5.90 60.46 43.28
N GLY A 143 4.70 60.87 43.73
CA GLY A 143 4.39 61.32 45.12
C GLY A 143 4.62 62.80 45.50
N ALA A 144 4.13 63.33 46.63
CA ALA A 144 2.97 62.98 47.48
C ALA A 144 2.65 64.07 48.54
N THR A 145 1.43 64.66 48.55
CA THR A 145 0.76 65.41 49.69
C THR A 145 1.48 66.64 50.32
N PRO A 146 0.86 67.49 51.20
CA PRO A 146 -0.55 67.87 51.45
C PRO A 146 -0.82 69.43 51.50
N SER A 147 -2.08 69.79 51.74
CA SER A 147 -2.73 71.00 52.35
C SER A 147 -1.97 72.30 52.70
N ASP A 148 -2.51 73.46 52.29
CA ASP A 148 -3.35 74.44 53.06
C ASP A 148 -3.70 75.65 52.14
N VAL A 149 -4.77 76.45 52.26
CA VAL A 149 -5.37 77.17 53.42
C VAL A 149 -6.92 77.23 53.32
N GLN A 150 -7.55 77.47 54.47
CA GLN A 150 -9.01 77.54 54.79
C GLN A 150 -9.71 78.80 54.18
N SER A 151 -11.04 78.97 54.09
CA SER A 151 -12.11 78.70 55.09
C SER A 151 -13.57 78.66 54.52
N ARG A 152 -14.55 78.38 55.39
CA ARG A 152 -16.01 78.10 55.19
C ARG A 152 -16.90 79.40 55.11
N PRO A 153 -18.25 79.39 54.84
CA PRO A 153 -19.24 78.30 55.03
C PRO A 153 -20.43 78.12 54.01
N THR A 154 -21.18 77.01 54.22
CA THR A 154 -22.64 76.74 54.01
C THR A 154 -23.31 76.47 52.62
N GLN A 155 -23.68 75.18 52.44
CA GLN A 155 -24.94 74.58 51.92
C GLN A 155 -25.64 75.11 50.63
N ALA A 156 -25.69 74.29 49.56
CA ALA A 156 -26.85 73.44 49.18
C ALA A 156 -26.85 72.95 47.70
N ALA A 157 -27.43 71.76 47.46
CA ALA A 157 -27.85 71.15 46.18
C ALA A 157 -26.80 70.68 45.13
N ILE A 158 -27.16 69.61 44.38
CA ILE A 158 -26.28 68.78 43.53
C ILE A 158 -26.50 69.06 42.03
N PRO A 159 -25.45 69.23 41.20
CA PRO A 159 -25.53 69.13 39.75
C PRO A 159 -24.90 67.82 39.18
N PRO A 160 -25.39 67.27 38.06
CA PRO A 160 -24.93 65.99 37.50
C PRO A 160 -23.63 66.09 36.67
N SER A 161 -22.97 64.94 36.51
CA SER A 161 -21.57 64.82 36.04
C SER A 161 -21.30 65.13 34.55
N ALA A 162 -20.03 65.45 34.26
CA ALA A 162 -19.48 65.88 32.98
C ALA A 162 -19.51 64.83 31.82
N ALA A 163 -20.33 63.78 31.91
CA ALA A 163 -20.44 62.72 30.91
C ALA A 163 -21.14 63.15 29.60
N ARG A 164 -21.96 64.21 29.63
CA ARG A 164 -22.76 64.62 28.45
C ARG A 164 -22.00 65.46 27.41
N VAL A 165 -21.00 66.24 27.81
CA VAL A 165 -20.30 67.17 26.89
C VAL A 165 -19.33 66.45 25.96
N ARG A 166 -18.54 65.49 26.47
CA ARG A 166 -17.69 64.62 25.63
C ARG A 166 -18.49 63.82 24.60
N ARG A 167 -19.77 63.53 24.88
CA ARG A 167 -20.66 62.77 24.00
C ARG A 167 -21.21 63.55 22.79
N ARG A 168 -21.09 64.89 22.76
CA ARG A 168 -21.50 65.71 21.61
C ARG A 168 -20.35 66.04 20.65
N LEU A 169 -19.12 66.22 21.13
CA LEU A 169 -17.95 66.43 20.26
C LEU A 169 -17.49 65.17 19.53
N ALA A 170 -17.71 63.97 20.11
CA ALA A 170 -17.42 62.69 19.45
C ALA A 170 -18.35 62.36 18.25
N ARG A 171 -19.35 63.19 17.93
CA ARG A 171 -20.32 62.96 16.83
C ARG A 171 -20.04 63.74 15.54
N LEU A 172 -18.98 64.57 15.50
CA LEU A 172 -18.66 65.42 14.35
C LEU A 172 -17.28 65.13 13.71
N GLY A 173 -16.50 64.19 14.27
CA GLY A 173 -15.15 63.86 13.78
C GLY A 173 -14.92 62.39 13.40
N ALA A 174 -15.92 61.52 13.58
CA ALA A 174 -15.83 60.14 13.11
C ALA A 174 -16.13 60.07 11.61
N GLN A 175 -15.08 60.15 10.78
CA GLN A 175 -15.18 59.60 9.43
C GLN A 175 -15.70 58.16 9.56
N ARG A 176 -16.84 57.87 8.92
CA ARG A 176 -17.29 56.49 8.78
C ARG A 176 -16.20 55.75 8.03
N GLY A 177 -15.51 54.83 8.71
CA GLY A 177 -14.80 53.76 8.02
C GLY A 177 -15.79 53.02 7.10
N PRO A 178 -15.31 52.33 6.04
CA PRO A 178 -16.19 51.57 5.16
C PRO A 178 -17.06 50.66 6.02
N ALA A 179 -18.36 50.62 5.69
CA ALA A 179 -19.35 49.85 6.44
C ALA A 179 -19.10 48.35 6.20
N MET A 180 -18.17 47.79 6.96
CA MET A 180 -17.75 46.39 6.82
C MET A 180 -18.96 45.47 7.01
N ASN A 181 -19.04 44.42 6.19
CA ASN A 181 -20.17 43.51 6.21
C ASN A 181 -20.26 42.79 7.58
N PRO A 182 -21.37 42.90 8.34
CA PRO A 182 -21.49 42.30 9.67
C PRO A 182 -21.34 40.77 9.65
N VAL A 183 -21.58 40.13 8.50
CA VAL A 183 -21.40 38.68 8.29
C VAL A 183 -19.92 38.27 8.36
N LEU A 184 -18.99 39.18 8.01
CA LEU A 184 -17.54 38.94 8.05
C LEU A 184 -16.89 39.24 9.42
N GLU A 185 -17.59 39.91 10.33
CA GLU A 185 -17.02 40.35 11.60
C GLU A 185 -16.44 39.20 12.46
N PRO A 186 -17.08 38.01 12.57
CA PRO A 186 -16.50 36.86 13.29
C PRO A 186 -15.20 36.35 12.64
N LEU A 187 -15.18 36.22 11.30
CA LEU A 187 -14.00 35.77 10.55
C LEU A 187 -12.84 36.75 10.73
N ILE A 188 -13.09 38.04 10.52
CA ILE A 188 -12.07 39.10 10.64
C ILE A 188 -11.52 39.17 12.07
N LYS A 189 -12.36 38.97 13.10
CA LYS A 189 -11.92 38.91 14.50
C LYS A 189 -10.98 37.73 14.76
N THR A 190 -11.31 36.54 14.25
CA THR A 190 -10.43 35.35 14.36
C THR A 190 -9.13 35.57 13.59
N VAL A 191 -9.17 36.09 12.36
CA VAL A 191 -7.98 36.41 11.56
C VAL A 191 -7.08 37.43 12.27
N ARG A 192 -7.63 38.52 12.83
CA ARG A 192 -6.85 39.52 13.59
C ARG A 192 -6.17 38.94 14.83
N ASN A 193 -6.84 38.02 15.54
CA ASN A 193 -6.26 37.34 16.71
C ASN A 193 -5.10 36.41 16.31
N THR A 194 -5.21 35.75 15.16
CA THR A 194 -4.21 34.77 14.73
C THR A 194 -3.05 35.40 13.95
N HIS A 195 -3.35 36.40 13.11
CA HIS A 195 -2.43 37.09 12.19
C HIS A 195 -2.69 38.62 12.21
N PRO A 196 -2.07 39.37 13.15
CA PRO A 196 -2.30 40.82 13.29
C PRO A 196 -1.90 41.68 12.07
N LYS A 197 -1.11 41.12 11.15
CA LYS A 197 -0.61 41.78 9.93
C LYS A 197 -1.34 41.35 8.64
N ALA A 198 -2.36 40.49 8.73
CA ALA A 198 -3.07 39.97 7.56
C ALA A 198 -3.73 41.09 6.74
N ASP A 199 -3.69 40.98 5.41
CA ASP A 199 -4.45 41.90 4.55
C ASP A 199 -5.94 41.55 4.55
N LEU A 200 -6.67 42.25 5.41
CA LEU A 200 -8.12 42.09 5.55
C LEU A 200 -8.90 42.53 4.31
N ARG A 201 -8.34 43.42 3.47
CA ARG A 201 -9.01 43.90 2.24
C ARG A 201 -9.04 42.82 1.16
N LEU A 202 -8.01 41.97 1.10
CA LEU A 202 -7.98 40.86 0.16
C LEU A 202 -9.06 39.81 0.50
N ILE A 203 -9.29 39.56 1.80
CA ILE A 203 -10.36 38.67 2.29
C ILE A 203 -11.74 39.26 2.02
N GLU A 204 -11.92 40.57 2.25
CA GLU A 204 -13.18 41.29 1.96
C GLU A 204 -13.51 41.24 0.45
N ARG A 205 -12.52 41.53 -0.42
CA ARG A 205 -12.65 41.36 -1.89
C ARG A 205 -13.01 39.93 -2.30
N ALA A 206 -12.35 38.92 -1.72
CA ALA A 206 -12.62 37.52 -2.03
C ALA A 206 -14.04 37.11 -1.62
N TYR A 207 -14.53 37.61 -0.49
CA TYR A 207 -15.92 37.40 -0.06
C TYR A 207 -16.90 38.10 -1.00
N ASP A 208 -16.68 39.36 -1.38
CA ASP A 208 -17.60 40.11 -2.24
C ASP A 208 -17.71 39.47 -3.64
N VAL A 209 -16.60 38.99 -4.20
CA VAL A 209 -16.57 38.23 -5.46
C VAL A 209 -17.34 36.91 -5.32
N ALA A 210 -17.07 36.11 -4.28
CA ALA A 210 -17.82 34.87 -4.04
C ALA A 210 -19.32 35.13 -3.82
N ALA A 211 -19.68 36.17 -3.07
CA ALA A 211 -21.07 36.56 -2.81
C ALA A 211 -21.78 37.04 -4.09
N HIS A 212 -21.07 37.69 -5.02
CA HIS A 212 -21.61 38.11 -6.31
C HIS A 212 -21.92 36.91 -7.21
N TYR A 213 -20.96 36.02 -7.42
CA TYR A 213 -21.12 34.87 -8.32
C TYR A 213 -22.10 33.82 -7.76
N HIS A 214 -22.14 33.62 -6.44
CA HIS A 214 -23.08 32.69 -5.81
C HIS A 214 -24.44 33.32 -5.41
N ARG A 215 -24.75 34.56 -5.82
CA ARG A 215 -25.92 35.32 -5.34
C ARG A 215 -27.27 34.63 -5.58
N ASP A 216 -27.40 33.94 -6.72
CA ASP A 216 -28.63 33.29 -7.17
C ASP A 216 -28.67 31.80 -6.77
N GLN A 217 -27.60 31.30 -6.14
CA GLN A 217 -27.45 29.90 -5.74
C GLN A 217 -27.87 29.67 -4.28
N LYS A 218 -28.59 28.58 -4.02
CA LYS A 218 -29.03 28.17 -2.68
C LYS A 218 -28.51 26.78 -2.30
N ARG A 219 -28.15 26.61 -1.02
CA ARG A 219 -27.85 25.30 -0.42
C ARG A 219 -29.12 24.46 -0.30
N LYS A 220 -28.97 23.14 -0.13
CA LYS A 220 -30.09 22.19 0.07
C LYS A 220 -30.89 22.41 1.36
N SER A 221 -30.36 23.19 2.30
CA SER A 221 -31.05 23.67 3.49
C SER A 221 -32.01 24.84 3.22
N GLY A 222 -31.90 25.50 2.06
CA GLY A 222 -32.58 26.75 1.71
C GLY A 222 -31.74 28.01 1.91
N ASP A 223 -30.61 27.91 2.63
CA ASP A 223 -29.71 29.03 2.92
C ASP A 223 -28.96 29.55 1.67
N PRO A 224 -28.52 30.82 1.64
CA PRO A 224 -27.62 31.34 0.60
C PRO A 224 -26.33 30.53 0.52
N TYR A 225 -25.86 30.23 -0.70
CA TYR A 225 -24.69 29.35 -0.89
C TYR A 225 -23.41 29.88 -0.23
N ILE A 226 -23.22 31.21 -0.23
CA ILE A 226 -22.07 31.92 0.38
C ILE A 226 -21.82 31.59 1.87
N THR A 227 -22.83 31.07 2.58
CA THR A 227 -22.69 30.60 3.96
C THR A 227 -21.66 29.47 4.11
N HIS A 228 -21.47 28.64 3.09
CA HIS A 228 -20.49 27.55 3.11
C HIS A 228 -19.04 28.03 2.93
N PRO A 229 -18.65 28.74 1.84
CA PRO A 229 -17.28 29.22 1.71
C PRO A 229 -16.84 30.08 2.90
N LEU A 230 -17.75 30.90 3.45
CA LEU A 230 -17.52 31.65 4.69
C LEU A 230 -17.23 30.74 5.90
N ALA A 231 -18.01 29.68 6.10
CA ALA A 231 -17.81 28.74 7.19
C ALA A 231 -16.52 27.92 7.02
N VAL A 232 -16.16 27.53 5.80
CA VAL A 232 -14.88 26.87 5.49
C VAL A 232 -13.72 27.81 5.78
N ALA A 233 -13.77 29.07 5.32
CA ALA A 233 -12.77 30.09 5.64
C ALA A 233 -12.67 30.34 7.16
N THR A 234 -13.78 30.28 7.90
CA THR A 234 -13.78 30.41 9.38
C THR A 234 -13.05 29.24 10.05
N ILE A 235 -13.31 27.99 9.65
CA ILE A 235 -12.59 26.80 10.13
C ILE A 235 -11.08 26.95 9.87
N LEU A 236 -10.69 27.43 8.69
CA LEU A 236 -9.28 27.62 8.32
C LEU A 236 -8.62 28.80 9.06
N ALA A 237 -9.38 29.83 9.42
CA ALA A 237 -8.90 30.94 10.25
C ALA A 237 -8.67 30.50 11.71
N GLU A 238 -9.51 29.61 12.25
CA GLU A 238 -9.32 28.98 13.56
C GLU A 238 -8.06 28.09 13.60
N LEU A 239 -7.76 27.38 12.50
CA LEU A 239 -6.49 26.67 12.31
C LEU A 239 -5.26 27.59 12.16
N GLY A 240 -5.50 28.88 11.87
CA GLY A 240 -4.46 29.88 11.68
C GLY A 240 -3.77 29.86 10.33
N MET A 241 -4.49 29.49 9.28
CA MET A 241 -4.01 29.59 7.90
C MET A 241 -3.77 31.05 7.48
N ASN A 242 -2.91 31.24 6.47
CA ASN A 242 -2.57 32.54 5.89
C ASN A 242 -3.69 33.11 5.01
N THR A 243 -3.66 34.42 4.79
CA THR A 243 -4.64 35.21 4.01
C THR A 243 -4.97 34.57 2.66
N GLU A 244 -3.95 34.08 1.94
CA GLU A 244 -4.07 33.50 0.60
C GLU A 244 -4.89 32.20 0.63
N THR A 245 -4.71 31.37 1.66
CA THR A 245 -5.53 30.16 1.87
C THR A 245 -6.97 30.51 2.22
N LEU A 246 -7.19 31.57 2.99
CA LEU A 246 -8.54 32.03 3.36
C LEU A 246 -9.29 32.58 2.15
N CYS A 247 -8.59 33.33 1.28
CA CYS A 247 -9.16 33.81 0.02
C CYS A 247 -9.47 32.65 -0.94
N ALA A 248 -8.54 31.70 -1.10
CA ALA A 248 -8.78 30.48 -1.88
C ALA A 248 -9.97 29.65 -1.33
N ALA A 249 -10.16 29.60 -0.01
CA ALA A 249 -11.30 28.94 0.61
C ALA A 249 -12.64 29.67 0.45
N LEU A 250 -12.63 31.01 0.35
CA LEU A 250 -13.83 31.78 -0.02
C LEU A 250 -14.21 31.55 -1.50
N LEU A 251 -13.21 31.29 -2.35
CA LEU A 251 -13.35 31.19 -3.81
C LEU A 251 -13.36 29.74 -4.34
N HIS A 252 -13.26 28.71 -3.48
CA HIS A 252 -13.00 27.34 -3.94
C HIS A 252 -14.09 26.76 -4.86
N ASP A 253 -15.36 27.08 -4.61
CA ASP A 253 -16.51 26.61 -5.39
C ASP A 253 -16.85 27.55 -6.57
N THR A 254 -16.25 28.74 -6.70
CA THR A 254 -16.69 29.73 -7.72
C THR A 254 -16.40 29.25 -9.14
N VAL A 255 -15.23 28.65 -9.37
CA VAL A 255 -14.80 28.11 -10.69
C VAL A 255 -15.45 26.74 -11.02
N GLU A 256 -16.25 26.20 -10.09
CA GLU A 256 -17.02 24.96 -10.26
C GLU A 256 -18.46 25.24 -10.66
N ASP A 257 -19.13 26.04 -9.84
CA ASP A 257 -20.59 26.22 -9.84
C ASP A 257 -21.04 27.47 -10.61
N THR A 258 -20.11 28.32 -11.07
CA THR A 258 -20.41 29.61 -11.71
C THR A 258 -19.59 29.83 -12.99
N GLU A 259 -19.90 30.88 -13.75
CA GLU A 259 -19.26 31.19 -15.03
C GLU A 259 -17.84 31.77 -14.90
N TYR A 260 -17.36 32.01 -13.67
CA TYR A 260 -16.08 32.66 -13.40
C TYR A 260 -14.88 31.79 -13.80
N ALA A 261 -14.02 32.31 -14.67
CA ALA A 261 -12.91 31.56 -15.25
C ALA A 261 -11.65 31.58 -14.38
N LEU A 262 -10.82 30.52 -14.50
CA LEU A 262 -9.55 30.43 -13.75
C LEU A 262 -8.57 31.57 -14.10
N ASP A 263 -8.60 32.06 -15.34
CA ASP A 263 -7.73 33.15 -15.78
C ASP A 263 -8.21 34.53 -15.30
N GLU A 264 -9.51 34.70 -15.05
CA GLU A 264 -10.07 35.89 -14.38
C GLU A 264 -9.67 35.88 -12.90
N LEU A 265 -9.82 34.73 -12.22
CA LEU A 265 -9.34 34.52 -10.85
C LEU A 265 -7.84 34.83 -10.70
N ARG A 266 -7.02 34.41 -11.68
CA ARG A 266 -5.59 34.70 -11.76
C ARG A 266 -5.32 36.20 -11.94
N ALA A 267 -6.12 36.93 -12.73
CA ALA A 267 -5.98 38.36 -12.91
C ALA A 267 -6.35 39.15 -11.64
N ASP A 268 -7.43 38.75 -10.95
CA ASP A 268 -7.98 39.48 -9.80
C ASP A 268 -7.23 39.24 -8.48
N PHE A 269 -6.72 38.02 -8.28
CA PHE A 269 -6.12 37.55 -7.01
C PHE A 269 -4.70 36.98 -7.15
N GLY A 270 -4.19 36.82 -8.37
CA GLY A 270 -2.83 36.34 -8.65
C GLY A 270 -2.69 34.81 -8.76
N ASP A 271 -1.53 34.38 -9.28
CA ASP A 271 -1.22 32.99 -9.58
C ASP A 271 -1.34 32.03 -8.38
N GLU A 272 -0.99 32.48 -7.18
CA GLU A 272 -0.97 31.62 -5.99
C GLU A 272 -2.37 31.20 -5.55
N ILE A 273 -3.32 32.15 -5.49
CA ILE A 273 -4.71 31.87 -5.14
C ILE A 273 -5.38 31.06 -6.26
N ALA A 274 -5.11 31.40 -7.52
CA ALA A 274 -5.61 30.65 -8.67
C ALA A 274 -5.12 29.19 -8.68
N ALA A 275 -3.84 28.93 -8.35
CA ALA A 275 -3.29 27.58 -8.26
C ALA A 275 -3.89 26.77 -7.10
N LEU A 276 -4.24 27.40 -5.97
CA LEU A 276 -4.93 26.75 -4.87
C LEU A 276 -6.37 26.35 -5.24
N VAL A 277 -7.13 27.24 -5.88
CA VAL A 277 -8.50 26.96 -6.33
C VAL A 277 -8.49 25.91 -7.45
N ASP A 278 -7.61 26.02 -8.45
CA ASP A 278 -7.39 24.98 -9.48
C ASP A 278 -7.11 23.60 -8.86
N GLY A 279 -6.31 23.57 -7.79
CA GLY A 279 -5.99 22.36 -7.05
C GLY A 279 -7.18 21.73 -6.32
N VAL A 280 -8.14 22.53 -5.82
CA VAL A 280 -9.35 22.05 -5.13
C VAL A 280 -10.43 21.63 -6.13
N THR A 281 -10.69 22.42 -7.16
CA THR A 281 -11.73 22.16 -8.18
C THR A 281 -11.47 20.90 -9.00
N LYS A 282 -10.20 20.62 -9.34
CA LYS A 282 -9.81 19.37 -10.04
C LYS A 282 -10.11 18.07 -9.27
N LEU A 283 -10.57 18.15 -8.02
CA LEU A 283 -10.94 17.01 -7.19
C LEU A 283 -12.40 16.60 -7.34
N ASP A 284 -13.30 17.55 -7.58
CA ASP A 284 -14.75 17.32 -7.53
C ASP A 284 -15.36 16.93 -8.90
N LYS A 285 -14.72 17.32 -10.03
CA LYS A 285 -15.23 17.10 -11.41
C LYS A 285 -15.10 15.65 -11.96
N VAL A 286 -15.04 14.59 -11.13
CA VAL A 286 -14.89 13.19 -11.60
C VAL A 286 -16.23 12.45 -11.63
N LYS A 287 -16.60 11.90 -12.79
CA LYS A 287 -17.90 11.24 -13.06
C LYS A 287 -18.01 9.85 -12.43
N TYR A 288 -19.23 9.47 -12.06
CA TYR A 288 -19.59 8.24 -11.32
C TYR A 288 -19.04 6.91 -11.86
N GLY A 289 -18.45 6.11 -10.97
CA GLY A 289 -18.02 4.71 -11.15
C GLY A 289 -17.16 4.27 -9.95
N GLU A 290 -16.91 2.97 -9.73
CA GLU A 290 -16.01 2.54 -8.63
C GLU A 290 -14.56 2.97 -8.88
N ALA A 291 -14.09 2.88 -10.13
CA ALA A 291 -12.80 3.43 -10.55
C ALA A 291 -12.69 4.96 -10.44
N ALA A 292 -13.82 5.67 -10.34
CA ALA A 292 -13.84 7.13 -10.24
C ALA A 292 -13.38 7.64 -8.86
N GLU A 293 -13.66 6.90 -7.79
CA GLU A 293 -13.20 7.26 -6.44
C GLU A 293 -11.67 7.17 -6.37
N ALA A 294 -11.10 6.15 -7.01
CA ALA A 294 -9.67 6.00 -7.17
C ALA A 294 -9.03 7.11 -8.03
N GLU A 295 -9.67 7.49 -9.14
CA GLU A 295 -9.29 8.65 -9.95
C GLU A 295 -9.27 9.97 -9.15
N THR A 296 -10.32 10.24 -8.38
CA THR A 296 -10.43 11.43 -7.51
C THR A 296 -9.33 11.45 -6.46
N VAL A 297 -9.13 10.34 -5.75
CA VAL A 297 -8.08 10.26 -4.72
C VAL A 297 -6.68 10.39 -5.34
N ARG A 298 -6.44 9.83 -6.52
CA ARG A 298 -5.19 10.02 -7.28
C ARG A 298 -4.98 11.48 -7.68
N LYS A 299 -6.00 12.16 -8.21
CA LYS A 299 -5.95 13.61 -8.54
C LYS A 299 -5.71 14.47 -7.29
N MET A 300 -6.31 14.10 -6.16
CA MET A 300 -6.08 14.73 -4.85
C MET A 300 -4.62 14.62 -4.42
N VAL A 301 -4.03 13.42 -4.45
CA VAL A 301 -2.60 13.22 -4.12
C VAL A 301 -1.68 14.06 -5.01
N VAL A 302 -1.98 14.18 -6.31
CA VAL A 302 -1.22 15.01 -7.26
C VAL A 302 -1.33 16.50 -6.94
N ALA A 303 -2.54 17.01 -6.70
CA ALA A 303 -2.74 18.43 -6.34
C ALA A 303 -2.03 18.78 -5.02
N MET A 304 -2.20 17.92 -4.01
CA MET A 304 -1.53 18.02 -2.70
C MET A 304 -0.01 18.06 -2.76
N SER A 305 0.58 17.30 -3.68
CA SER A 305 2.04 17.22 -3.81
C SER A 305 2.68 18.53 -4.29
N ARG A 306 1.89 19.38 -4.98
CA ARG A 306 2.29 20.72 -5.39
C ARG A 306 2.11 21.70 -4.24
N ASP A 307 0.94 21.67 -3.60
CA ASP A 307 0.67 22.46 -2.41
C ASP A 307 -0.27 21.74 -1.43
N ILE A 308 0.21 21.55 -0.20
CA ILE A 308 -0.54 20.91 0.89
C ILE A 308 -1.76 21.73 1.35
N ARG A 309 -1.76 23.05 1.11
CA ARG A 309 -2.89 23.94 1.45
C ARG A 309 -4.18 23.52 0.74
N VAL A 310 -4.07 22.91 -0.45
CA VAL A 310 -5.19 22.32 -1.18
C VAL A 310 -5.91 21.24 -0.35
N LEU A 311 -5.18 20.33 0.32
CA LEU A 311 -5.83 19.35 1.22
C LEU A 311 -6.41 20.02 2.45
N VAL A 312 -5.73 21.02 3.02
CA VAL A 312 -6.21 21.72 4.21
C VAL A 312 -7.55 22.43 3.92
N ILE A 313 -7.68 23.07 2.75
CA ILE A 313 -8.96 23.61 2.26
C ILE A 313 -9.98 22.49 2.08
N LYS A 314 -9.63 21.38 1.41
CA LYS A 314 -10.57 20.29 1.13
C LYS A 314 -11.03 19.53 2.39
N LEU A 315 -10.20 19.44 3.42
CA LEU A 315 -10.58 18.93 4.74
C LEU A 315 -11.53 19.88 5.48
N GLY A 316 -11.34 21.20 5.34
CA GLY A 316 -12.28 22.21 5.84
C GLY A 316 -13.65 22.15 5.18
N ASP A 317 -13.68 22.07 3.84
CA ASP A 317 -14.88 21.82 3.03
C ASP A 317 -15.58 20.52 3.48
N ARG A 318 -14.83 19.41 3.54
CA ARG A 318 -15.38 18.11 3.96
C ARG A 318 -15.95 18.17 5.38
N LEU A 319 -15.30 18.86 6.32
CA LEU A 319 -15.81 19.03 7.68
C LEU A 319 -17.14 19.81 7.71
N HIS A 320 -17.24 20.93 6.98
CA HIS A 320 -18.51 21.67 6.90
C HIS A 320 -19.62 20.83 6.24
N ASN A 321 -19.29 20.08 5.18
CA ASN A 321 -20.20 19.14 4.53
C ASN A 321 -20.70 18.04 5.47
N MET A 322 -19.85 17.55 6.38
CA MET A 322 -20.25 16.58 7.41
C MET A 322 -21.13 17.22 8.49
N ARG A 323 -20.83 18.46 8.94
CA ARG A 323 -21.67 19.21 9.89
C ARG A 323 -23.08 19.49 9.36
N THR A 324 -23.25 19.63 8.04
CA THR A 324 -24.53 19.94 7.36
C THR A 324 -25.21 18.72 6.72
N LEU A 325 -24.70 17.51 6.93
CA LEU A 325 -25.08 16.31 6.18
C LEU A 325 -26.57 15.92 6.28
N ARG A 326 -27.25 16.34 7.35
CA ARG A 326 -28.66 16.06 7.67
C ARG A 326 -29.66 16.39 6.56
N TYR A 327 -29.34 17.35 5.68
CA TYR A 327 -30.23 17.79 4.58
C TYR A 327 -30.14 16.92 3.31
N MET A 328 -29.39 15.82 3.32
CA MET A 328 -29.19 14.96 2.16
C MET A 328 -29.93 13.62 2.28
N PRO A 329 -30.36 12.96 1.19
CA PRO A 329 -30.93 11.61 1.26
C PRO A 329 -29.95 10.60 1.89
N ARG A 330 -30.47 9.68 2.70
CA ARG A 330 -29.69 8.74 3.53
C ARG A 330 -28.56 8.02 2.79
N HIS A 331 -28.81 7.50 1.59
CA HIS A 331 -27.78 6.82 0.78
C HIS A 331 -26.57 7.71 0.45
N LYS A 332 -26.78 9.02 0.25
CA LYS A 332 -25.70 10.01 0.04
C LYS A 332 -25.03 10.41 1.36
N GLN A 333 -25.75 10.39 2.48
CA GLN A 333 -25.15 10.57 3.81
C GLN A 333 -24.18 9.43 4.12
N GLU A 334 -24.64 8.18 4.01
CA GLU A 334 -23.83 6.97 4.28
C GLU A 334 -22.62 6.90 3.34
N LYS A 335 -22.77 7.23 2.04
CA LYS A 335 -21.63 7.31 1.13
C LYS A 335 -20.59 8.36 1.56
N LYS A 336 -21.01 9.60 1.84
CA LYS A 336 -20.09 10.67 2.28
C LYS A 336 -19.43 10.37 3.63
N ALA A 337 -20.15 9.72 4.55
CA ALA A 337 -19.62 9.33 5.85
C ALA A 337 -18.59 8.20 5.73
N ARG A 338 -18.83 7.19 4.89
CA ARG A 338 -17.86 6.12 4.57
C ARG A 338 -16.57 6.69 3.95
N GLU A 339 -16.71 7.51 2.92
CA GLU A 339 -15.59 8.23 2.27
C GLU A 339 -14.79 9.06 3.30
N THR A 340 -15.48 9.67 4.27
CA THR A 340 -14.86 10.44 5.35
C THR A 340 -14.04 9.57 6.31
N LEU A 341 -14.55 8.41 6.73
CA LEU A 341 -13.84 7.48 7.61
C LEU A 341 -12.67 6.76 6.92
N GLU A 342 -12.84 6.37 5.67
CA GLU A 342 -11.84 5.58 4.93
C GLU A 342 -10.70 6.42 4.35
N VAL A 343 -10.97 7.68 3.98
CA VAL A 343 -10.01 8.54 3.25
C VAL A 343 -9.67 9.81 4.03
N PHE A 344 -10.65 10.67 4.33
CA PHE A 344 -10.35 12.00 4.86
C PHE A 344 -9.85 12.00 6.31
N ALA A 345 -10.39 11.16 7.19
CA ALA A 345 -9.92 11.07 8.58
C ALA A 345 -8.48 10.50 8.70
N PRO A 346 -8.09 9.42 7.99
CA PRO A 346 -6.70 8.97 7.91
C PRO A 346 -5.74 10.02 7.32
N LEU A 347 -6.16 10.77 6.30
CA LEU A 347 -5.36 11.87 5.74
C LEU A 347 -5.15 13.01 6.75
N ALA A 348 -6.21 13.44 7.45
CA ALA A 348 -6.12 14.42 8.53
C ALA A 348 -5.18 13.93 9.65
N HIS A 349 -5.23 12.64 9.98
CA HIS A 349 -4.33 12.01 10.95
C HIS A 349 -2.85 12.07 10.52
N ARG A 350 -2.54 11.77 9.25
CA ARG A 350 -1.17 11.87 8.71
C ARG A 350 -0.66 13.31 8.65
N LEU A 351 -1.53 14.29 8.40
CA LEU A 351 -1.19 15.71 8.53
C LEU A 351 -0.98 16.20 9.97
N GLY A 352 -1.30 15.37 10.98
CA GLY A 352 -1.28 15.76 12.39
C GLY A 352 -2.44 16.66 12.81
N MET A 353 -3.45 16.84 11.94
CA MET A 353 -4.62 17.69 12.15
C MET A 353 -5.68 16.95 12.98
N ASN A 354 -5.34 16.64 14.23
CA ASN A 354 -6.16 15.81 15.09
C ASN A 354 -7.53 16.42 15.42
N THR A 355 -7.64 17.76 15.50
CA THR A 355 -8.94 18.43 15.73
C THR A 355 -9.94 18.10 14.63
N LEU A 356 -9.52 18.20 13.36
CA LEU A 356 -10.37 17.85 12.21
C LEU A 356 -10.62 16.35 12.14
N LYS A 357 -9.58 15.53 12.38
CA LYS A 357 -9.69 14.07 12.40
C LYS A 357 -10.84 13.61 13.32
N TRP A 358 -10.79 13.99 14.59
CA TRP A 358 -11.75 13.47 15.57
C TRP A 358 -13.18 13.94 15.32
N GLU A 359 -13.35 15.18 14.82
CA GLU A 359 -14.69 15.69 14.48
C GLU A 359 -15.26 15.00 13.23
N LEU A 360 -14.43 14.76 12.20
CA LEU A 360 -14.80 13.97 11.03
C LEU A 360 -15.17 12.53 11.40
N GLU A 361 -14.39 11.91 12.31
CA GLU A 361 -14.64 10.56 12.84
C GLU A 361 -15.97 10.47 13.60
N ASP A 362 -16.22 11.36 14.57
CA ASP A 362 -17.44 11.35 15.38
C ASP A 362 -18.69 11.66 14.53
N LEU A 363 -18.63 12.62 13.60
CA LEU A 363 -19.75 12.95 12.70
C LEU A 363 -20.07 11.82 11.72
N ALA A 364 -19.05 11.17 11.16
CA ALA A 364 -19.24 10.05 10.26
C ALA A 364 -19.73 8.79 11.02
N PHE A 365 -19.24 8.56 12.24
CA PHE A 365 -19.71 7.48 13.11
C PHE A 365 -21.20 7.65 13.47
N ALA A 366 -21.62 8.86 13.88
CA ALA A 366 -23.02 9.18 14.15
C ALA A 366 -23.93 8.95 12.93
N THR A 367 -23.43 9.24 11.72
CA THR A 367 -24.18 9.03 10.47
C THR A 367 -24.28 7.54 10.09
N MET A 368 -23.18 6.78 10.22
CA MET A 368 -23.09 5.38 9.79
C MET A 368 -23.77 4.41 10.77
N TYR A 369 -23.64 4.66 12.08
CA TYR A 369 -24.09 3.75 13.13
C TYR A 369 -24.87 4.49 14.24
N PRO A 370 -25.97 5.19 13.93
CA PRO A 370 -26.67 6.07 14.88
C PRO A 370 -27.04 5.37 16.20
N LYS A 371 -27.59 4.15 16.14
CA LYS A 371 -27.94 3.37 17.35
C LYS A 371 -26.74 3.11 18.27
N ARG A 372 -25.54 2.87 17.72
CA ARG A 372 -24.30 2.64 18.50
C ARG A 372 -23.72 3.95 19.02
N PHE A 373 -23.86 5.03 18.26
CA PHE A 373 -23.51 6.38 18.73
C PHE A 373 -24.38 6.78 19.92
N ASP A 374 -25.70 6.62 19.83
CA ASP A 374 -26.65 6.94 20.90
C ASP A 374 -26.41 6.10 22.17
N GLU A 375 -26.14 4.80 22.00
CA GLU A 375 -25.76 3.87 23.08
C GLU A 375 -24.51 4.35 23.83
N ILE A 376 -23.43 4.67 23.11
CA ILE A 376 -22.17 5.15 23.71
C ILE A 376 -22.35 6.55 24.32
N ALA A 377 -23.06 7.46 23.65
CA ALA A 377 -23.32 8.80 24.17
C ALA A 377 -24.10 8.76 25.49
N ARG A 378 -25.10 7.86 25.59
CA ARG A 378 -25.84 7.60 26.83
C ARG A 378 -24.95 7.01 27.93
N LEU A 379 -24.19 5.96 27.62
CA LEU A 379 -23.27 5.33 28.58
C LEU A 379 -22.21 6.31 29.12
N VAL A 380 -21.72 7.23 28.28
CA VAL A 380 -20.80 8.31 28.68
C VAL A 380 -21.50 9.36 29.54
N SER A 381 -22.74 9.73 29.24
CA SER A 381 -23.49 10.76 30.00
C SER A 381 -23.90 10.27 31.39
N GLU A 382 -24.36 9.03 31.52
CA GLU A 382 -24.74 8.40 32.80
C GLU A 382 -23.55 8.34 33.80
N ARG A 383 -22.31 8.27 33.30
CA ARG A 383 -21.08 8.24 34.13
C ARG A 383 -20.37 9.58 34.29
N ALA A 384 -20.75 10.61 33.53
CA ALA A 384 -20.08 11.90 33.53
C ALA A 384 -19.93 12.52 34.93
N PRO A 385 -20.96 12.56 35.81
CA PRO A 385 -20.83 13.25 37.11
C PRO A 385 -19.74 12.65 38.01
N ARG A 386 -19.68 11.32 38.12
CA ARG A 386 -18.65 10.63 38.92
C ARG A 386 -17.26 10.79 38.31
N ARG A 387 -17.16 10.69 36.98
CA ARG A 387 -15.90 10.89 36.25
C ARG A 387 -15.35 12.29 36.45
N ASP A 388 -16.21 13.31 36.40
CA ASP A 388 -15.79 14.71 36.42
C ASP A 388 -15.35 15.17 37.83
N VAL A 389 -15.96 14.61 38.89
CA VAL A 389 -15.46 14.75 40.28
C VAL A 389 -14.09 14.10 40.45
N TYR A 390 -13.92 12.85 40.02
CA TYR A 390 -12.63 12.15 40.09
C TYR A 390 -11.54 12.88 39.26
N LEU A 391 -11.91 13.40 38.09
CA LEU A 391 -11.02 14.19 37.24
C LEU A 391 -10.59 15.50 37.91
N GLN A 392 -11.49 16.21 38.61
CA GLN A 392 -11.15 17.39 39.41
C GLN A 392 -10.12 17.06 40.50
N GLU A 393 -10.37 16.00 41.28
CA GLU A 393 -9.46 15.54 42.36
C GLU A 393 -8.05 15.22 41.82
N VAL A 394 -7.95 14.48 40.73
CA VAL A 394 -6.65 14.13 40.13
C VAL A 394 -5.97 15.38 39.51
N ILE A 395 -6.73 16.31 38.93
CA ILE A 395 -6.19 17.60 38.44
C ILE A 395 -5.65 18.45 39.59
N GLU A 396 -6.35 18.55 40.72
CA GLU A 396 -5.94 19.34 41.89
C GLU A 396 -4.67 18.77 42.54
N ASN A 397 -4.59 17.45 42.69
CA ASN A 397 -3.40 16.75 43.18
C ASN A 397 -2.18 17.05 42.28
N VAL A 398 -2.27 16.79 40.97
CA VAL A 398 -1.17 17.06 40.02
C VAL A 398 -0.82 18.56 39.96
N SER A 399 -1.81 19.45 40.02
CA SER A 399 -1.58 20.90 40.04
C SER A 399 -0.81 21.35 41.29
N THR A 400 -1.01 20.67 42.42
CA THR A 400 -0.34 20.96 43.69
C THR A 400 1.11 20.46 43.65
N ASP A 401 1.35 19.23 43.19
CA ASP A 401 2.72 18.68 43.02
C ASP A 401 3.59 19.56 42.12
N LEU A 402 3.04 19.99 40.99
CA LEU A 402 3.76 20.83 40.03
C LEU A 402 4.04 22.22 40.62
N ARG A 403 3.18 22.73 41.52
CA ARG A 403 3.41 23.97 42.28
C ARG A 403 4.54 23.82 43.29
N GLU A 404 4.57 22.72 44.04
CA GLU A 404 5.64 22.41 45.00
C GLU A 404 6.99 22.24 44.30
N ALA A 405 7.00 21.56 43.15
CA ALA A 405 8.16 21.44 42.25
C ALA A 405 8.55 22.76 41.54
N ARG A 406 7.79 23.85 41.73
CA ARG A 406 7.94 25.17 41.09
C ARG A 406 7.87 25.15 39.56
N ILE A 407 7.15 24.17 38.99
CA ILE A 407 6.93 24.01 37.55
C ILE A 407 5.68 24.78 37.16
N LYS A 408 5.80 25.70 36.19
CA LYS A 408 4.64 26.36 35.57
C LYS A 408 3.97 25.40 34.61
N ALA A 409 2.79 24.92 34.98
CA ALA A 409 2.02 23.98 34.19
C ALA A 409 0.52 24.31 34.20
N THR A 410 -0.15 24.04 33.08
CA THR A 410 -1.62 24.04 33.00
C THR A 410 -2.09 22.59 32.85
N VAL A 411 -2.82 22.11 33.84
CA VAL A 411 -3.38 20.75 33.87
C VAL A 411 -4.84 20.82 33.43
N THR A 412 -5.21 20.09 32.38
CA THR A 412 -6.58 20.02 31.87
C THR A 412 -7.05 18.60 31.65
N GLY A 413 -8.34 18.36 31.86
CA GLY A 413 -8.98 17.12 31.47
C GLY A 413 -9.01 16.98 29.95
N ARG A 414 -8.75 15.77 29.45
CA ARG A 414 -8.89 15.41 28.04
C ARG A 414 -10.14 14.53 27.85
N PRO A 415 -11.25 15.04 27.27
CA PRO A 415 -12.34 14.17 26.86
C PRO A 415 -11.87 13.19 25.78
N LYS A 416 -12.47 11.99 25.74
CA LYS A 416 -12.24 10.99 24.69
C LYS A 416 -13.43 10.99 23.73
N HIS A 417 -13.12 10.91 22.44
CA HIS A 417 -14.08 10.94 21.34
C HIS A 417 -14.87 9.63 21.25
N TYR A 418 -16.12 9.71 20.81
CA TYR A 418 -17.06 8.57 20.83
C TYR A 418 -16.59 7.46 19.90
N TYR A 419 -16.11 7.80 18.70
CA TYR A 419 -15.55 6.82 17.77
C TYR A 419 -14.29 6.13 18.30
N SER A 420 -13.44 6.85 19.05
CA SER A 420 -12.27 6.27 19.73
C SER A 420 -12.64 5.32 20.87
N ILE A 421 -13.78 5.53 21.54
CA ILE A 421 -14.32 4.60 22.54
C ILE A 421 -14.86 3.34 21.82
N TYR A 422 -15.65 3.52 20.76
CA TYR A 422 -16.20 2.43 19.94
C TYR A 422 -15.10 1.51 19.38
N GLN A 423 -14.04 2.08 18.78
CA GLN A 423 -12.89 1.31 18.30
C GLN A 423 -12.21 0.50 19.42
N LYS A 424 -12.07 1.07 20.63
CA LYS A 424 -11.47 0.37 21.78
C LYS A 424 -12.35 -0.76 22.32
N MET A 425 -13.67 -0.62 22.28
CA MET A 425 -14.62 -1.67 22.65
C MET A 425 -14.47 -2.88 21.71
N ILE A 426 -14.52 -2.64 20.39
CA ILE A 426 -14.37 -3.71 19.38
C ILE A 426 -12.98 -4.37 19.46
N ALA A 427 -11.91 -3.57 19.50
CA ALA A 427 -10.55 -4.10 19.40
C ALA A 427 -10.08 -4.88 20.63
N ARG A 428 -10.82 -4.83 21.75
CA ARG A 428 -10.50 -5.58 22.97
C ARG A 428 -11.56 -6.62 23.34
N ASP A 429 -12.75 -6.56 22.74
CA ASP A 429 -13.94 -7.34 23.14
C ASP A 429 -14.29 -7.19 24.64
N VAL A 430 -14.24 -5.94 25.12
CA VAL A 430 -14.38 -5.59 26.55
C VAL A 430 -15.66 -4.77 26.79
N SER A 431 -16.33 -5.06 27.90
CA SER A 431 -17.53 -4.34 28.34
C SER A 431 -17.22 -2.85 28.59
N PHE A 432 -18.23 -1.97 28.51
CA PHE A 432 -18.03 -0.55 28.81
C PHE A 432 -17.66 -0.29 30.29
N ASP A 433 -17.91 -1.25 31.18
CA ASP A 433 -17.69 -1.16 32.63
C ASP A 433 -16.20 -1.24 32.99
N ASP A 434 -15.43 -2.04 32.24
CA ASP A 434 -14.00 -2.25 32.44
C ASP A 434 -13.12 -1.18 31.74
N ILE A 435 -13.73 -0.22 31.03
CA ILE A 435 -13.01 0.89 30.37
C ILE A 435 -12.69 1.99 31.38
N TYR A 436 -11.82 1.68 32.34
CA TYR A 436 -11.17 2.66 33.22
C TYR A 436 -10.37 3.71 32.43
N ASP A 437 -9.99 3.36 31.20
CA ASP A 437 -9.34 4.17 30.16
C ASP A 437 -10.24 5.31 29.58
N LEU A 438 -11.16 5.87 30.38
CA LEU A 438 -11.96 7.05 30.06
C LEU A 438 -11.38 8.35 30.63
N VAL A 439 -10.55 8.27 31.67
CA VAL A 439 -9.93 9.44 32.33
C VAL A 439 -8.55 9.71 31.73
N GLY A 440 -8.44 10.80 30.95
CA GLY A 440 -7.18 11.29 30.40
C GLY A 440 -6.86 12.69 30.90
N ILE A 441 -5.62 12.93 31.29
CA ILE A 441 -5.13 14.24 31.76
C ILE A 441 -4.06 14.75 30.82
N ARG A 442 -4.10 16.06 30.54
CA ARG A 442 -3.16 16.78 29.69
C ARG A 442 -2.42 17.81 30.54
N VAL A 443 -1.11 17.74 30.57
CA VAL A 443 -0.23 18.70 31.26
C VAL A 443 0.51 19.51 30.20
N LEU A 444 0.26 20.82 30.19
CA LEU A 444 0.90 21.78 29.29
C LEU A 444 1.95 22.57 30.05
N VAL A 445 3.17 22.62 29.53
CA VAL A 445 4.31 23.34 30.11
C VAL A 445 4.99 24.24 29.08
N ASP A 446 5.94 25.07 29.53
CA ASP A 446 6.66 25.98 28.64
C ASP A 446 7.84 25.30 27.93
N SER A 447 8.69 24.55 28.66
CA SER A 447 9.91 23.93 28.08
C SER A 447 9.90 22.39 28.08
N VAL A 448 10.78 21.80 27.26
CA VAL A 448 10.97 20.34 27.20
C VAL A 448 11.57 19.79 28.50
N ARG A 449 12.44 20.57 29.17
CA ARG A 449 12.96 20.22 30.50
C ARG A 449 11.81 20.06 31.50
N ASP A 450 10.82 20.96 31.44
CA ASP A 450 9.66 20.93 32.33
C ASP A 450 8.75 19.72 32.03
N CYS A 451 8.75 19.18 30.80
CA CYS A 451 8.02 17.94 30.50
C CYS A 451 8.58 16.76 31.31
N TYR A 452 9.91 16.59 31.34
CA TYR A 452 10.54 15.52 32.12
C TYR A 452 10.52 15.77 33.63
N ALA A 453 10.60 17.03 34.06
CA ALA A 453 10.43 17.39 35.47
C ALA A 453 9.01 17.08 35.97
N ALA A 454 7.98 17.40 35.17
CA ALA A 454 6.60 17.05 35.46
C ALA A 454 6.38 15.53 35.47
N LEU A 455 7.00 14.79 34.54
CA LEU A 455 6.97 13.31 34.54
C LEU A 455 7.52 12.73 35.85
N GLY A 456 8.69 13.21 36.29
CA GLY A 456 9.31 12.76 37.56
C GLY A 456 8.46 13.08 38.79
N SER A 457 7.84 14.27 38.81
CA SER A 457 6.89 14.68 39.86
C SER A 457 5.67 13.75 39.92
N ILE A 458 5.09 13.39 38.78
CA ILE A 458 3.95 12.44 38.69
C ILE A 458 4.36 11.03 39.13
N HIS A 459 5.53 10.54 38.70
CA HIS A 459 6.03 9.21 39.08
C HIS A 459 6.46 9.11 40.55
N ALA A 460 6.75 10.23 41.21
CA ALA A 460 6.99 10.27 42.65
C ALA A 460 5.70 10.12 43.48
N ARG A 461 4.55 10.58 42.97
CA ARG A 461 3.23 10.42 43.63
C ARG A 461 2.57 9.07 43.33
N TRP A 462 2.62 8.62 42.07
CA TRP A 462 1.91 7.41 41.64
C TRP A 462 2.81 6.44 40.88
N ASN A 463 2.69 5.16 41.22
CA ASN A 463 3.44 4.09 40.58
C ASN A 463 3.08 4.00 39.08
N PRO A 464 4.06 4.13 38.16
CA PRO A 464 3.83 3.96 36.74
C PRO A 464 3.60 2.50 36.37
N VAL A 465 2.72 2.24 35.42
CA VAL A 465 2.46 0.90 34.90
C VAL A 465 3.57 0.52 33.91
N PRO A 466 4.30 -0.60 34.12
CA PRO A 466 5.37 -1.04 33.21
C PRO A 466 4.86 -1.22 31.77
N GLY A 467 5.70 -0.87 30.79
CA GLY A 467 5.35 -0.95 29.35
C GLY A 467 4.32 0.07 28.86
N ARG A 468 3.76 0.94 29.74
CA ARG A 468 2.81 2.01 29.37
C ARG A 468 3.42 3.41 29.28
N PHE A 469 4.72 3.55 29.54
CA PHE A 469 5.45 4.79 29.25
C PHE A 469 5.88 4.85 27.78
N LYS A 470 5.67 5.99 27.12
CA LYS A 470 6.10 6.24 25.73
C LYS A 470 6.59 7.68 25.58
N ASP A 471 7.83 7.83 25.13
CA ASP A 471 8.47 9.12 24.90
C ASP A 471 8.41 9.50 23.41
N TYR A 472 7.34 10.21 23.03
CA TYR A 472 7.26 10.79 21.68
C TYR A 472 7.95 12.16 21.57
N ILE A 473 8.68 12.63 22.58
CA ILE A 473 9.54 13.81 22.44
C ILE A 473 10.87 13.37 21.82
N ALA A 474 11.49 12.33 22.38
CA ALA A 474 12.71 11.72 21.86
C ALA A 474 12.48 10.95 20.55
N MET A 475 11.35 10.26 20.42
CA MET A 475 10.95 9.54 19.19
C MET A 475 9.61 10.07 18.66
N PRO A 476 9.61 11.22 17.95
CA PRO A 476 8.39 11.80 17.39
C PRO A 476 7.67 10.82 16.46
N LYS A 477 6.34 10.84 16.46
CA LYS A 477 5.59 10.10 15.44
C LYS A 477 5.76 10.77 14.08
N PHE A 478 5.56 9.99 13.02
CA PHE A 478 5.52 10.40 11.62
C PHE A 478 4.72 11.69 11.36
N ASN A 479 3.55 11.85 12.00
CA ASN A 479 2.73 13.07 11.88
C ASN A 479 3.21 14.25 12.76
N MET A 480 4.52 14.29 13.06
CA MET A 480 5.21 15.25 13.91
C MET A 480 4.64 15.38 15.34
N TYR A 481 3.86 14.39 15.78
CA TYR A 481 3.28 14.37 17.13
C TYR A 481 4.35 14.14 18.18
N GLN A 482 4.42 15.06 19.16
CA GLN A 482 5.33 15.00 20.30
C GLN A 482 4.58 15.16 21.62
N SER A 483 4.82 14.23 22.55
CA SER A 483 4.30 14.22 23.92
C SER A 483 4.94 13.07 24.71
N LEU A 484 5.14 13.23 26.02
CA LEU A 484 5.34 12.11 26.92
C LEU A 484 3.98 11.51 27.28
N HIS A 485 3.81 10.20 27.11
CA HIS A 485 2.63 9.46 27.55
C HIS A 485 3.02 8.53 28.68
N THR A 486 2.25 8.52 29.76
CA THR A 486 2.42 7.57 30.86
C THR A 486 1.06 7.15 31.41
N THR A 487 0.94 5.88 31.81
CA THR A 487 -0.20 5.41 32.60
C THR A 487 0.29 5.14 34.02
N VAL A 488 -0.40 5.70 35.01
CA VAL A 488 -0.09 5.52 36.44
C VAL A 488 -1.32 5.00 37.18
N ILE A 489 -1.11 4.39 38.34
CA ILE A 489 -2.21 3.95 39.21
C ILE A 489 -2.63 5.13 40.10
N GLY A 490 -3.82 5.67 39.86
CA GLY A 490 -4.37 6.82 40.59
C GLY A 490 -4.92 6.47 41.99
N PRO A 491 -5.51 7.45 42.71
CA PRO A 491 -5.86 7.30 44.13
C PRO A 491 -6.88 6.19 44.43
N GLU A 492 -7.84 5.94 43.53
CA GLU A 492 -8.81 4.83 43.64
C GLU A 492 -8.29 3.47 43.11
N GLY A 493 -6.97 3.32 42.89
CA GLY A 493 -6.40 2.12 42.25
C GLY A 493 -6.68 1.99 40.75
N LYS A 494 -7.39 2.95 40.16
CA LYS A 494 -7.74 3.00 38.73
C LYS A 494 -6.59 3.56 37.89
N PRO A 495 -6.34 3.02 36.67
CA PRO A 495 -5.32 3.56 35.78
C PRO A 495 -5.73 4.93 35.21
N VAL A 496 -4.82 5.90 35.30
CA VAL A 496 -4.98 7.25 34.71
C VAL A 496 -3.95 7.44 33.58
N GLU A 497 -4.39 7.87 32.40
CA GLU A 497 -3.50 8.25 31.30
C GLU A 497 -3.10 9.73 31.40
N LEU A 498 -1.80 10.03 31.48
CA LEU A 498 -1.27 11.39 31.47
C LEU A 498 -0.48 11.68 30.20
N GLN A 499 -0.69 12.87 29.64
CA GLN A 499 -0.05 13.37 28.41
C GLN A 499 0.63 14.70 28.71
N ILE A 500 1.96 14.70 28.77
CA ILE A 500 2.77 15.87 29.09
C ILE A 500 3.42 16.39 27.81
N ARG A 501 3.30 17.68 27.52
CA ARG A 501 3.88 18.33 26.33
C ARG A 501 3.97 19.85 26.47
N THR A 502 4.81 20.49 25.67
CA THR A 502 4.88 21.96 25.67
C THR A 502 3.71 22.61 24.92
N TRP A 503 3.48 23.91 25.11
CA TRP A 503 2.53 24.69 24.27
C TRP A 503 2.83 24.60 22.76
N GLY A 504 4.11 24.60 22.38
CA GLY A 504 4.53 24.45 20.98
C GLY A 504 4.29 23.04 20.42
N MET A 505 4.47 22.00 21.24
CA MET A 505 4.10 20.62 20.89
C MET A 505 2.57 20.44 20.84
N HIS A 506 1.83 21.10 21.73
CA HIS A 506 0.37 21.06 21.74
C HIS A 506 -0.21 21.65 20.45
N ARG A 507 0.21 22.85 20.03
CA ARG A 507 -0.26 23.47 18.77
C ARG A 507 0.02 22.58 17.55
N ARG A 508 1.24 22.03 17.45
CA ARG A 508 1.61 21.06 16.39
C ARG A 508 0.78 19.78 16.43
N ALA A 509 0.40 19.31 17.62
CA ALA A 509 -0.36 18.08 17.77
C ALA A 509 -1.88 18.23 17.56
N GLU A 510 -2.45 19.44 17.63
CA GLU A 510 -3.87 19.67 17.30
C GLU A 510 -4.04 20.08 15.82
N TYR A 511 -3.19 21.01 15.35
CA TYR A 511 -3.30 21.63 14.03
C TYR A 511 -2.30 21.11 12.98
N GLY A 512 -1.39 20.21 13.37
CA GLY A 512 -0.51 19.53 12.43
C GLY A 512 0.39 20.48 11.63
N VAL A 513 0.45 20.24 10.31
CA VAL A 513 1.22 21.06 9.35
C VAL A 513 0.80 22.54 9.35
N ALA A 514 -0.46 22.87 9.66
CA ALA A 514 -0.92 24.27 9.73
C ALA A 514 -0.16 25.07 10.81
N ALA A 515 0.14 24.45 11.96
CA ALA A 515 0.93 25.10 13.01
C ALA A 515 2.40 25.33 12.62
N HIS A 516 2.94 24.58 11.64
CA HIS A 516 4.31 24.75 11.16
C HIS A 516 4.41 25.96 10.20
N TRP A 517 3.37 26.23 9.41
CA TRP A 517 3.37 27.36 8.47
C TRP A 517 3.48 28.70 9.19
N LYS A 518 2.79 28.85 10.33
CA LYS A 518 2.87 30.04 11.20
C LYS A 518 4.29 30.37 11.70
N TYR A 519 5.19 29.40 11.75
CA TYR A 519 6.57 29.59 12.24
C TYR A 519 7.59 29.86 11.11
N LYS A 520 7.20 29.64 9.85
CA LYS A 520 8.11 29.74 8.70
C LYS A 520 8.35 31.18 8.25
N GLU A 521 7.49 32.12 8.64
CA GLU A 521 7.72 33.56 8.46
C GLU A 521 8.86 34.12 9.34
N GLU A 522 9.09 33.54 10.53
CA GLU A 522 10.12 34.03 11.46
C GLU A 522 11.54 33.51 11.14
N THR A 523 11.66 32.44 10.33
CA THR A 523 12.96 31.79 10.05
C THR A 523 13.37 31.96 8.58
N VAL A 524 13.99 33.10 8.25
CA VAL A 524 14.64 33.34 6.95
C VAL A 524 15.91 32.46 6.84
N GLY A 525 15.74 31.17 6.54
CA GLY A 525 16.84 30.20 6.67
C GLY A 525 16.61 28.79 6.12
N GLY A 526 16.59 28.65 4.79
CA GLY A 526 17.30 27.54 4.09
C GLY A 526 16.83 26.08 4.19
N ARG A 527 16.03 25.63 5.16
CA ARG A 527 15.57 24.21 5.24
C ARG A 527 14.20 23.99 4.56
N LYS A 528 14.19 23.97 3.23
CA LYS A 528 13.05 23.55 2.38
C LYS A 528 13.29 22.16 1.74
N ALA A 529 13.41 21.07 2.52
CA ALA A 529 13.66 19.75 1.91
C ALA A 529 13.20 18.47 2.66
N GLY A 530 13.28 18.43 3.99
CA GLY A 530 13.16 17.18 4.76
C GLY A 530 11.75 16.69 5.05
N ASP A 531 10.84 17.60 5.44
CA ASP A 531 9.63 17.26 6.21
C ASP A 531 8.57 16.39 5.51
N MET A 532 8.66 16.16 4.20
CA MET A 532 7.57 15.58 3.39
C MET A 532 8.00 14.34 2.58
N GLN A 533 8.86 13.50 3.15
CA GLN A 533 9.37 12.28 2.49
C GLN A 533 8.24 11.32 2.04
N TRP A 534 7.16 11.21 2.82
CA TRP A 534 5.99 10.38 2.50
C TRP A 534 5.16 10.89 1.31
N LEU A 535 5.02 12.21 1.17
CA LEU A 535 4.28 12.81 0.06
C LEU A 535 5.02 12.63 -1.27
N ARG A 536 6.36 12.59 -1.22
CA ARG A 536 7.20 12.15 -2.35
C ARG A 536 7.03 10.65 -2.66
N GLN A 537 6.98 9.79 -1.64
CA GLN A 537 6.73 8.36 -1.84
C GLN A 537 5.37 8.11 -2.52
N LEU A 538 4.31 8.83 -2.14
CA LEU A 538 3.00 8.75 -2.80
C LEU A 538 3.04 9.21 -4.26
N LEU A 539 3.80 10.27 -4.58
CA LEU A 539 4.04 10.70 -5.96
C LEU A 539 4.78 9.65 -6.78
N ASP A 540 5.80 9.02 -6.21
CA ASP A 540 6.56 7.99 -6.91
C ASP A 540 5.71 6.73 -7.14
N TRP A 541 4.85 6.34 -6.19
CA TRP A 541 3.86 5.28 -6.41
C TRP A 541 2.86 5.62 -7.53
N GLN A 542 2.43 6.87 -7.64
CA GLN A 542 1.54 7.33 -8.70
C GLN A 542 2.18 7.30 -10.10
N LYS A 543 3.52 7.30 -10.19
CA LYS A 543 4.27 7.05 -11.44
C LYS A 543 4.47 5.55 -11.73
N GLU A 544 4.44 4.71 -10.70
CA GLU A 544 4.73 3.27 -10.81
C GLU A 544 3.47 2.40 -11.01
N THR A 545 2.33 2.79 -10.42
CA THR A 545 1.07 2.04 -10.54
C THR A 545 0.19 2.64 -11.64
N ALA A 546 -0.03 1.87 -12.71
CA ALA A 546 -0.87 2.29 -13.84
C ALA A 546 -2.38 2.26 -13.53
N ASP A 547 -2.83 1.31 -12.69
CA ASP A 547 -4.23 1.13 -12.31
C ASP A 547 -4.61 1.98 -11.07
N PRO A 548 -5.60 2.89 -11.17
CA PRO A 548 -6.14 3.60 -10.02
C PRO A 548 -6.64 2.69 -8.90
N ALA A 549 -7.25 1.53 -9.20
CA ALA A 549 -7.85 0.67 -8.18
C ALA A 549 -6.78 0.03 -7.27
N GLU A 550 -5.74 -0.60 -7.85
CA GLU A 550 -4.58 -1.11 -7.08
C GLU A 550 -3.88 0.01 -6.29
N PHE A 551 -3.82 1.25 -6.82
CA PHE A 551 -3.30 2.40 -6.09
C PHE A 551 -4.15 2.74 -4.86
N LEU A 552 -5.49 2.78 -4.98
CA LEU A 552 -6.37 3.12 -3.86
C LEU A 552 -6.39 2.02 -2.79
N GLU A 553 -6.33 0.75 -3.15
CA GLU A 553 -6.18 -0.35 -2.17
C GLU A 553 -4.83 -0.28 -1.44
N SER A 554 -3.74 -0.04 -2.19
CA SER A 554 -2.41 0.14 -1.61
C SER A 554 -2.36 1.33 -0.65
N LEU A 555 -3.02 2.43 -1.01
CA LEU A 555 -3.16 3.62 -0.17
C LEU A 555 -4.01 3.35 1.07
N ARG A 556 -5.16 2.66 0.94
CA ARG A 556 -5.99 2.24 2.09
C ARG A 556 -5.20 1.37 3.08
N PHE A 557 -4.41 0.42 2.58
CA PHE A 557 -3.55 -0.43 3.40
C PHE A 557 -2.48 0.40 4.14
N ASP A 558 -1.77 1.26 3.43
CA ASP A 558 -0.73 2.12 4.01
C ASP A 558 -1.30 3.12 5.03
N LEU A 559 -2.46 3.73 4.75
CA LEU A 559 -3.14 4.67 5.64
C LEU A 559 -3.68 4.04 6.94
N SER A 560 -3.96 2.74 6.94
CA SER A 560 -4.59 2.03 8.07
C SER A 560 -3.60 1.25 8.95
N VAL A 561 -2.48 0.77 8.39
CA VAL A 561 -1.48 0.01 9.15
C VAL A 561 -0.63 0.96 10.01
N SER A 562 -0.42 0.58 11.28
CA SER A 562 0.49 1.30 12.17
C SER A 562 1.94 1.09 11.75
N GLU A 563 2.81 2.08 11.95
CA GLU A 563 4.23 1.97 11.58
C GLU A 563 5.10 1.42 12.73
N VAL A 564 6.14 0.66 12.38
CA VAL A 564 7.27 0.31 13.23
C VAL A 564 8.53 1.05 12.75
N PHE A 565 9.31 1.54 13.71
CA PHE A 565 10.56 2.26 13.49
C PHE A 565 11.74 1.33 13.74
N VAL A 566 12.52 1.09 12.69
CA VAL A 566 13.71 0.23 12.71
C VAL A 566 14.95 1.06 12.38
N PHE A 567 16.06 0.70 13.01
CA PHE A 567 17.33 1.41 12.88
C PHE A 567 18.22 0.71 11.86
N THR A 568 18.88 1.48 11.00
CA THR A 568 20.06 1.00 10.28
C THR A 568 21.24 0.89 11.25
N PRO A 569 22.29 0.08 10.97
CA PRO A 569 23.52 0.06 11.76
C PRO A 569 24.29 1.41 11.76
N LYS A 570 23.87 2.40 10.96
CA LYS A 570 24.40 3.78 10.99
C LYS A 570 23.63 4.71 11.93
N GLY A 571 22.50 4.26 12.49
CA GLY A 571 21.61 5.06 13.34
C GLY A 571 20.49 5.79 12.58
N ASP A 572 20.43 5.69 11.24
CA ASP A 572 19.30 6.23 10.46
C ASP A 572 18.02 5.44 10.78
N VAL A 573 16.91 6.14 11.02
CA VAL A 573 15.60 5.53 11.33
C VAL A 573 14.79 5.36 10.05
N ILE A 574 14.24 4.16 9.83
CA ILE A 574 13.35 3.83 8.72
C ILE A 574 12.00 3.39 9.30
N ALA A 575 10.91 3.99 8.81
CA ALA A 575 9.55 3.60 9.12
C ALA A 575 9.06 2.53 8.14
N LEU A 576 8.43 1.47 8.66
CA LEU A 576 7.86 0.35 7.92
C LEU A 576 6.46 0.02 8.47
N PRO A 577 5.58 -0.65 7.71
CA PRO A 577 4.31 -1.15 8.26
C PRO A 577 4.52 -2.16 9.39
N GLN A 578 3.64 -2.20 10.39
CA GLN A 578 3.70 -3.15 11.50
C GLN A 578 3.64 -4.60 11.00
N GLY A 579 4.54 -5.43 11.53
CA GLY A 579 4.74 -6.80 11.02
C GLY A 579 5.56 -6.88 9.73
N ALA A 580 6.19 -5.79 9.29
CA ALA A 580 7.17 -5.81 8.22
C ALA A 580 8.32 -6.76 8.52
N THR A 581 8.93 -7.25 7.45
CA THR A 581 10.02 -8.22 7.48
C THR A 581 11.37 -7.57 7.11
N PRO A 582 12.52 -8.22 7.36
CA PRO A 582 13.81 -7.77 6.86
C PRO A 582 13.86 -7.56 5.33
N VAL A 583 13.03 -8.27 4.57
CA VAL A 583 12.87 -8.06 3.11
C VAL A 583 12.20 -6.72 2.84
N ASP A 584 11.13 -6.36 3.57
CA ASP A 584 10.50 -5.05 3.47
C ASP A 584 11.49 -3.90 3.76
N PHE A 585 12.32 -4.06 4.79
CA PHE A 585 13.41 -3.12 5.12
C PHE A 585 14.43 -2.98 3.98
N ALA A 586 14.87 -4.09 3.37
CA ALA A 586 15.80 -4.08 2.25
C ALA A 586 15.26 -3.28 1.04
N TYR A 587 13.99 -3.48 0.66
CA TYR A 587 13.32 -2.73 -0.42
C TYR A 587 13.01 -1.27 -0.06
N ALA A 588 12.86 -0.94 1.23
CA ALA A 588 12.71 0.43 1.70
C ALA A 588 14.00 1.24 1.52
N ILE A 589 15.17 0.65 1.81
CA ILE A 589 16.49 1.23 1.54
C ILE A 589 16.69 1.43 0.03
N HIS A 590 16.67 0.33 -0.75
CA HIS A 590 16.86 0.40 -2.20
C HIS A 590 16.32 -0.84 -2.90
N THR A 591 15.81 -0.70 -4.13
CA THR A 591 15.29 -1.84 -4.91
C THR A 591 16.35 -2.90 -5.17
N GLU A 592 17.58 -2.50 -5.51
CA GLU A 592 18.69 -3.45 -5.72
C GLU A 592 19.13 -4.17 -4.44
N VAL A 593 19.03 -3.49 -3.28
CA VAL A 593 19.34 -4.11 -1.97
C VAL A 593 18.27 -5.14 -1.62
N GLY A 594 16.99 -4.85 -1.94
CA GLY A 594 15.89 -5.81 -1.89
C GLY A 594 16.10 -7.01 -2.81
N HIS A 595 16.36 -6.81 -4.11
CA HIS A 595 16.55 -7.90 -5.07
C HIS A 595 17.73 -8.82 -4.72
N ARG A 596 18.82 -8.26 -4.17
CA ARG A 596 20.05 -9.00 -3.81
C ARG A 596 20.08 -9.53 -2.37
N CYS A 597 19.00 -9.37 -1.60
CA CYS A 597 18.95 -9.79 -0.20
C CYS A 597 19.05 -11.33 -0.07
N ILE A 598 20.04 -11.82 0.67
CA ILE A 598 20.17 -13.26 1.01
C ILE A 598 19.65 -13.52 2.44
N GLY A 599 19.88 -12.60 3.36
CA GLY A 599 19.61 -12.79 4.78
C GLY A 599 19.75 -11.50 5.56
N ALA A 600 19.33 -11.51 6.81
CA ALA A 600 19.36 -10.34 7.68
C ALA A 600 19.82 -10.69 9.11
N ARG A 601 20.32 -9.67 9.79
CA ARG A 601 20.70 -9.70 11.19
C ARG A 601 19.92 -8.63 11.94
N VAL A 602 19.22 -9.01 13.00
CA VAL A 602 18.47 -8.11 13.88
C VAL A 602 19.13 -8.11 15.26
N ASN A 603 19.48 -6.92 15.76
CA ASN A 603 20.12 -6.73 17.07
C ASN A 603 21.36 -7.64 17.29
N GLY A 604 22.18 -7.82 16.25
CA GLY A 604 23.37 -8.67 16.30
C GLY A 604 23.13 -10.18 16.00
N ARG A 605 21.89 -10.65 15.90
CA ARG A 605 21.54 -12.06 15.69
C ARG A 605 20.99 -12.32 14.29
N LEU A 606 21.41 -13.42 13.65
CA LEU A 606 20.83 -13.88 12.38
C LEU A 606 19.37 -14.29 12.59
N VAL A 607 18.47 -13.82 11.72
CA VAL A 607 17.04 -14.13 11.77
C VAL A 607 16.56 -14.63 10.39
N PRO A 608 15.52 -15.48 10.33
CA PRO A 608 14.85 -15.82 9.07
C PRO A 608 14.28 -14.57 8.38
N LEU A 609 14.26 -14.55 7.04
CA LEU A 609 13.70 -13.44 6.28
C LEU A 609 12.19 -13.22 6.52
N GLU A 610 11.49 -14.21 7.09
CA GLU A 610 10.08 -14.18 7.44
C GLU A 610 9.78 -13.53 8.80
N SER A 611 10.80 -13.31 9.64
CA SER A 611 10.59 -12.76 11.00
C SER A 611 10.04 -11.34 10.95
N THR A 612 9.06 -11.03 11.79
CA THR A 612 8.57 -9.65 11.95
C THR A 612 9.58 -8.78 12.70
N LEU A 613 9.69 -7.51 12.30
CA LEU A 613 10.52 -6.49 12.94
C LEU A 613 9.73 -5.71 14.00
N ASP A 614 10.35 -5.48 15.15
CA ASP A 614 9.79 -4.70 16.26
C ASP A 614 10.33 -3.26 16.33
N ASN A 615 9.65 -2.41 17.09
CA ASN A 615 10.08 -1.03 17.32
C ASN A 615 11.41 -0.99 18.10
N GLY A 616 12.43 -0.36 17.52
CA GLY A 616 13.76 -0.25 18.13
C GLY A 616 14.80 -1.22 17.58
N ASP A 617 14.39 -2.17 16.73
CA ASP A 617 15.30 -3.16 16.15
C ASP A 617 16.33 -2.53 15.22
N THR A 618 17.60 -2.89 15.41
CA THR A 618 18.69 -2.56 14.48
C THR A 618 18.86 -3.68 13.46
N VAL A 619 18.65 -3.36 12.18
CA VAL A 619 18.58 -4.34 11.08
C VAL A 619 19.76 -4.16 10.12
N GLU A 620 20.56 -5.21 9.95
CA GLU A 620 21.60 -5.31 8.93
C GLU A 620 21.17 -6.28 7.83
N VAL A 621 21.32 -5.92 6.56
CA VAL A 621 20.96 -6.76 5.41
C VAL A 621 22.21 -7.25 4.69
N PHE A 622 22.29 -8.55 4.44
CA PHE A 622 23.33 -9.15 3.62
C PHE A 622 22.89 -9.24 2.16
N THR A 623 23.69 -8.63 1.28
CA THR A 623 23.44 -8.63 -0.17
C THR A 623 24.44 -9.51 -0.92
N SER A 624 23.97 -10.25 -1.92
CA SER A 624 24.84 -10.95 -2.86
C SER A 624 25.49 -10.00 -3.88
N LYS A 625 26.62 -10.45 -4.45
CA LYS A 625 27.18 -9.90 -5.69
C LYS A 625 26.98 -10.82 -6.90
N SER A 626 26.42 -12.03 -6.71
CA SER A 626 26.16 -12.96 -7.82
C SER A 626 25.10 -12.41 -8.78
N GLN A 627 25.26 -12.72 -10.06
CA GLN A 627 24.38 -12.21 -11.12
C GLN A 627 23.00 -12.89 -11.09
N ASP A 628 22.94 -14.14 -10.63
CA ASP A 628 21.73 -14.94 -10.44
C ASP A 628 21.03 -14.71 -9.08
N ALA A 629 21.46 -13.70 -8.29
CA ALA A 629 20.77 -13.36 -7.05
C ALA A 629 19.51 -12.52 -7.34
N GLY A 630 18.35 -13.13 -7.14
CA GLY A 630 17.04 -12.49 -7.21
C GLY A 630 16.10 -12.92 -6.08
N PRO A 631 14.95 -12.24 -5.93
CA PRO A 631 13.91 -12.60 -4.96
C PRO A 631 13.27 -13.97 -5.28
N SER A 632 12.89 -14.74 -4.26
CA SER A 632 12.07 -15.95 -4.48
C SER A 632 10.58 -15.62 -4.58
N ARG A 633 9.79 -16.54 -5.16
CA ARG A 633 8.33 -16.36 -5.26
C ARG A 633 7.63 -16.41 -3.91
N ASP A 634 8.22 -17.10 -2.94
CA ASP A 634 7.70 -17.28 -1.59
C ASP A 634 7.67 -15.97 -0.81
N TRP A 635 8.57 -15.02 -1.15
CA TRP A 635 8.59 -13.68 -0.56
C TRP A 635 7.25 -12.96 -0.74
N LEU A 636 6.53 -13.20 -1.85
CA LEU A 636 5.19 -12.62 -2.07
C LEU A 636 4.15 -13.08 -1.04
N GLY A 637 4.38 -14.19 -0.32
CA GLY A 637 3.49 -14.69 0.73
C GLY A 637 3.67 -14.00 2.09
N PHE A 638 4.91 -13.65 2.47
CA PHE A 638 5.22 -13.08 3.79
C PHE A 638 5.45 -11.56 3.79
N VAL A 639 5.93 -10.98 2.69
CA VAL A 639 6.21 -9.54 2.52
C VAL A 639 4.95 -8.70 2.77
N LYS A 640 5.02 -7.75 3.71
CA LYS A 640 3.85 -6.94 4.11
C LYS A 640 3.72 -5.63 3.36
N SER A 641 4.82 -4.96 3.01
CA SER A 641 4.75 -3.67 2.33
C SER A 641 4.29 -3.82 0.87
N ALA A 642 3.35 -2.95 0.47
CA ALA A 642 2.90 -2.88 -0.92
C ALA A 642 4.06 -2.58 -1.88
N ARG A 643 5.01 -1.72 -1.44
CA ARG A 643 6.21 -1.37 -2.20
C ARG A 643 7.07 -2.60 -2.52
N ALA A 644 7.48 -3.39 -1.53
CA ALA A 644 8.30 -4.58 -1.79
C ALA A 644 7.55 -5.61 -2.66
N ARG A 645 6.28 -5.87 -2.35
CA ARG A 645 5.41 -6.78 -3.14
C ARG A 645 5.34 -6.36 -4.61
N ASN A 646 5.14 -5.07 -4.90
CA ASN A 646 5.03 -4.57 -6.26
C ASN A 646 6.38 -4.58 -7.00
N LYS A 647 7.49 -4.29 -6.32
CA LYS A 647 8.85 -4.42 -6.89
C LYS A 647 9.19 -5.88 -7.22
N ILE A 648 8.87 -6.83 -6.34
CA ILE A 648 9.05 -8.27 -6.58
C ILE A 648 8.19 -8.74 -7.77
N LYS A 649 6.90 -8.38 -7.81
CA LYS A 649 6.02 -8.65 -8.98
C LYS A 649 6.64 -8.11 -10.28
N HIS A 650 7.12 -6.87 -10.27
CA HIS A 650 7.71 -6.22 -11.43
C HIS A 650 9.01 -6.91 -11.89
N TRP A 651 9.85 -7.33 -10.94
CA TRP A 651 11.08 -8.10 -11.23
C TRP A 651 10.77 -9.41 -11.96
N PHE A 652 9.83 -10.21 -11.44
CA PHE A 652 9.39 -11.46 -12.11
C PHE A 652 8.72 -11.21 -13.45
N SER A 653 8.00 -10.09 -13.62
CA SER A 653 7.38 -9.74 -14.90
C SER A 653 8.44 -9.39 -15.95
N LYS A 654 9.52 -8.71 -15.56
CA LYS A 654 10.66 -8.41 -16.42
C LYS A 654 11.47 -9.67 -16.76
N GLU A 655 11.83 -10.48 -15.76
CA GLU A 655 12.55 -11.75 -15.97
C GLU A 655 11.76 -12.70 -16.88
N ARG A 656 10.44 -12.79 -16.70
CA ARG A 656 9.56 -13.55 -17.61
C ARG A 656 9.59 -12.98 -19.02
N ARG A 657 9.56 -11.65 -19.19
CA ARG A 657 9.61 -11.02 -20.51
C ARG A 657 10.93 -11.29 -21.22
N ASP A 658 12.06 -11.18 -20.52
CA ASP A 658 13.38 -11.47 -21.08
C ASP A 658 13.52 -12.97 -21.44
N THR A 659 13.05 -13.87 -20.56
CA THR A 659 12.98 -15.32 -20.83
C THR A 659 12.05 -15.66 -22.00
N ALA A 660 10.90 -14.99 -22.11
CA ALA A 660 9.96 -15.15 -23.21
C ALA A 660 10.53 -14.62 -24.53
N ILE A 661 11.32 -13.54 -24.51
CA ILE A 661 12.04 -13.05 -25.68
C ILE A 661 13.02 -14.10 -26.20
N GLU A 662 13.84 -14.72 -25.33
CA GLU A 662 14.76 -15.78 -25.75
C GLU A 662 14.04 -17.05 -26.21
N SER A 663 13.02 -17.51 -25.49
CA SER A 663 12.17 -18.64 -25.89
C SER A 663 11.46 -18.38 -27.24
N GLY A 664 10.99 -17.15 -27.47
CA GLY A 664 10.36 -16.71 -28.71
C GLY A 664 11.34 -16.64 -29.87
N LYS A 665 12.54 -16.10 -29.67
CA LYS A 665 13.65 -16.14 -30.64
C LYS A 665 14.00 -17.56 -31.01
N GLU A 666 14.16 -18.46 -30.04
CA GLU A 666 14.52 -19.85 -30.30
C GLU A 666 13.40 -20.58 -31.05
N SER A 667 12.13 -20.33 -30.68
CA SER A 667 10.95 -20.91 -31.32
C SER A 667 10.80 -20.46 -32.78
N ILE A 668 11.02 -19.18 -33.07
CA ILE A 668 11.04 -18.64 -34.44
C ILE A 668 12.23 -19.22 -35.22
N ALA A 669 13.44 -19.22 -34.66
CA ALA A 669 14.62 -19.81 -35.30
C ALA A 669 14.43 -21.31 -35.61
N ARG A 670 13.75 -22.05 -34.72
CA ARG A 670 13.39 -23.47 -34.90
C ARG A 670 12.34 -23.65 -36.01
N ALA A 671 11.35 -22.75 -36.09
CA ALA A 671 10.36 -22.74 -37.17
C ALA A 671 10.98 -22.40 -38.53
N MET A 672 11.89 -21.41 -38.60
CA MET A 672 12.65 -21.05 -39.80
C MET A 672 13.53 -22.20 -40.30
N ARG A 673 14.29 -22.86 -39.40
CA ARG A 673 15.09 -24.04 -39.76
C ARG A 673 14.23 -25.17 -40.34
N LYS A 674 13.00 -25.36 -39.85
CA LYS A 674 12.09 -26.39 -40.35
C LYS A 674 11.58 -26.11 -41.78
N GLN A 675 11.57 -24.85 -42.20
CA GLN A 675 11.27 -24.40 -43.57
C GLN A 675 12.52 -24.34 -44.48
N ASN A 676 13.68 -24.81 -44.01
CA ASN A 676 14.94 -24.88 -44.78
C ASN A 676 15.51 -23.54 -45.30
N MET A 677 15.13 -22.41 -44.70
CA MET A 677 15.50 -21.06 -45.18
C MET A 677 16.81 -20.51 -44.57
N PRO A 678 17.57 -19.67 -45.32
CA PRO A 678 18.84 -19.11 -44.85
C PRO A 678 18.65 -17.99 -43.80
N LEU A 679 18.96 -18.32 -42.55
CA LEU A 679 18.90 -17.42 -41.38
C LEU A 679 19.59 -16.05 -41.58
N GLN A 680 20.64 -15.98 -42.41
CA GLN A 680 21.51 -14.82 -42.55
C GLN A 680 20.84 -13.59 -43.20
N ARG A 681 19.94 -13.78 -44.19
CA ARG A 681 19.26 -12.69 -44.91
C ARG A 681 17.98 -12.22 -44.19
N MET A 682 17.26 -13.14 -43.55
CA MET A 682 15.94 -12.88 -42.95
C MET A 682 15.97 -12.36 -41.51
N MET A 683 17.09 -12.49 -40.79
CA MET A 683 17.29 -11.82 -39.49
C MET A 683 17.74 -10.36 -39.62
N SER A 684 17.61 -9.76 -40.82
CA SER A 684 17.72 -8.31 -40.99
C SER A 684 16.69 -7.61 -40.11
N GLY A 685 17.16 -6.67 -39.27
CA GLY A 685 16.30 -6.00 -38.29
C GLY A 685 15.13 -5.27 -38.93
N GLU A 686 15.27 -4.83 -40.18
CA GLU A 686 14.26 -4.09 -40.94
C GLU A 686 13.04 -4.93 -41.31
N ALA A 687 13.22 -6.17 -41.79
CA ALA A 687 12.11 -7.05 -42.15
C ALA A 687 11.27 -7.45 -40.92
N LEU A 688 11.94 -7.72 -39.79
CA LEU A 688 11.30 -8.02 -38.52
C LEU A 688 10.62 -6.79 -37.89
N LEU A 689 11.17 -5.58 -38.07
CA LEU A 689 10.53 -4.33 -37.68
C LEU A 689 9.28 -4.03 -38.51
N ALA A 690 9.31 -4.29 -39.82
CA ALA A 690 8.15 -4.15 -40.70
C ALA A 690 7.02 -5.11 -40.28
N LEU A 691 7.35 -6.39 -40.04
CA LEU A 691 6.37 -7.39 -39.57
C LEU A 691 5.82 -7.08 -38.18
N ALA A 692 6.64 -6.58 -37.25
CA ALA A 692 6.17 -6.15 -35.94
C ALA A 692 5.12 -5.02 -36.06
N ARG A 693 5.35 -4.05 -36.96
CA ARG A 693 4.39 -2.96 -37.23
C ARG A 693 3.09 -3.45 -37.88
N ASP A 694 3.15 -4.35 -38.87
CA ASP A 694 1.97 -4.97 -39.48
C ASP A 694 1.09 -5.68 -38.43
N MET A 695 1.73 -6.46 -37.57
CA MET A 695 1.07 -7.17 -36.47
C MET A 695 0.70 -6.26 -35.28
N ARG A 696 0.87 -4.94 -35.41
CA ARG A 696 0.57 -3.90 -34.40
C ARG A 696 1.36 -4.03 -33.08
N TYR A 697 2.52 -4.67 -33.09
CA TYR A 697 3.46 -4.65 -31.98
C TYR A 697 4.36 -3.40 -32.06
N THR A 698 4.70 -2.83 -30.91
CA THR A 698 5.50 -1.61 -30.79
C THR A 698 6.96 -1.78 -31.22
N ASP A 699 7.49 -3.00 -31.09
CA ASP A 699 8.90 -3.32 -31.21
C ASP A 699 9.12 -4.83 -31.40
N VAL A 700 10.27 -5.21 -31.98
CA VAL A 700 10.59 -6.62 -32.27
C VAL A 700 10.73 -7.45 -30.99
N SER A 701 11.17 -6.87 -29.88
CA SER A 701 11.24 -7.56 -28.59
C SER A 701 9.84 -7.91 -28.06
N SER A 702 8.84 -7.03 -28.25
CA SER A 702 7.43 -7.35 -27.97
C SER A 702 6.88 -8.46 -28.86
N LEU A 703 7.27 -8.53 -30.14
CA LEU A 703 6.91 -9.64 -31.03
C LEU A 703 7.54 -10.97 -30.55
N TYR A 704 8.82 -10.97 -30.16
CA TYR A 704 9.47 -12.15 -29.58
C TYR A 704 8.82 -12.58 -28.26
N ALA A 705 8.52 -11.64 -27.37
CA ALA A 705 7.81 -11.93 -26.12
C ALA A 705 6.43 -12.55 -26.38
N ALA A 706 5.65 -11.99 -27.31
CA ALA A 706 4.33 -12.51 -27.68
C ALA A 706 4.39 -13.96 -28.21
N VAL A 707 5.44 -14.32 -28.96
CA VAL A 707 5.65 -15.70 -29.43
C VAL A 707 6.12 -16.62 -28.29
N GLY A 708 7.02 -16.17 -27.42
CA GLY A 708 7.49 -16.96 -26.26
C GLY A 708 6.42 -17.20 -25.19
N GLU A 709 5.46 -16.27 -25.06
CA GLU A 709 4.28 -16.43 -24.19
C GLU A 709 3.13 -17.21 -24.87
N GLY A 710 3.25 -17.53 -26.17
CA GLY A 710 2.25 -18.31 -26.91
C GLY A 710 1.04 -17.51 -27.42
N HIS A 711 1.04 -16.19 -27.32
CA HIS A 711 0.00 -15.32 -27.89
C HIS A 711 -0.04 -15.37 -29.43
N VAL A 712 1.10 -15.64 -30.07
CA VAL A 712 1.23 -15.81 -31.53
C VAL A 712 2.07 -17.05 -31.81
N SER A 713 1.65 -17.88 -32.77
CA SER A 713 2.45 -19.05 -33.15
C SER A 713 3.70 -18.64 -33.95
N ALA A 714 4.85 -19.23 -33.63
CA ALA A 714 6.09 -19.01 -34.38
C ALA A 714 5.95 -19.34 -35.89
N GLN A 715 5.09 -20.30 -36.23
CA GLN A 715 4.80 -20.67 -37.63
C GLN A 715 4.06 -19.55 -38.37
N THR A 716 3.10 -18.90 -37.72
CA THR A 716 2.34 -17.77 -38.30
C THR A 716 3.23 -16.57 -38.57
N VAL A 717 4.19 -16.29 -37.68
CA VAL A 717 5.19 -15.22 -37.87
C VAL A 717 6.12 -15.53 -39.05
N VAL A 718 6.62 -16.77 -39.14
CA VAL A 718 7.47 -17.20 -40.26
C VAL A 718 6.72 -17.16 -41.59
N GLN A 719 5.47 -17.64 -41.64
CA GLN A 719 4.66 -17.60 -42.86
C GLN A 719 4.49 -16.17 -43.38
N ARG A 720 4.05 -15.24 -42.53
CA ARG A 720 3.89 -13.82 -42.92
C ARG A 720 5.19 -13.17 -43.34
N LEU A 721 6.32 -13.56 -42.75
CA LEU A 721 7.64 -13.05 -43.14
C LEU A 721 8.04 -13.53 -44.54
N VAL A 722 7.65 -14.75 -44.94
CA VAL A 722 7.85 -15.27 -46.31
C VAL A 722 6.91 -14.57 -47.28
N ASP A 723 5.64 -14.37 -46.92
CA ASP A 723 4.67 -13.65 -47.74
C ASP A 723 5.12 -12.19 -47.98
N ALA A 724 5.73 -11.54 -46.96
CA ALA A 724 6.25 -10.17 -47.04
C ALA A 724 7.58 -10.02 -47.82
N LEU A 725 8.30 -11.11 -48.07
CA LEU A 725 9.59 -11.11 -48.78
C LEU A 725 9.50 -11.59 -50.24
N GLY A 726 8.28 -11.74 -50.78
CA GLY A 726 8.06 -11.98 -52.22
C GLY A 726 7.78 -13.43 -52.62
N GLY A 727 7.38 -14.29 -51.68
CA GLY A 727 6.90 -15.63 -51.99
C GLY A 727 7.98 -16.62 -52.44
N VAL A 728 7.53 -17.81 -52.87
CA VAL A 728 8.41 -18.99 -53.03
C VAL A 728 9.33 -18.87 -54.26
N GLU A 729 8.91 -18.16 -55.31
CA GLU A 729 9.64 -18.05 -56.59
C GLU A 729 10.99 -17.32 -56.44
N SER A 730 11.04 -16.24 -55.66
CA SER A 730 12.30 -15.50 -55.38
C SER A 730 13.31 -16.33 -54.56
N ALA A 731 12.82 -17.28 -53.74
CA ALA A 731 13.68 -18.17 -52.97
C ALA A 731 14.25 -19.32 -53.81
N GLU A 732 13.56 -19.76 -54.87
CA GLU A 732 14.03 -20.80 -55.79
C GLU A 732 15.12 -20.28 -56.75
N GLU A 733 15.05 -19.01 -57.18
CA GLU A 733 16.11 -18.38 -58.00
C GLU A 733 17.44 -18.22 -57.22
N ASP A 734 17.40 -17.70 -55.98
CA ASP A 734 18.58 -17.59 -55.09
C ASP A 734 19.20 -18.97 -54.76
N LEU A 735 18.41 -20.05 -54.74
CA LEU A 735 18.88 -21.41 -54.47
C LEU A 735 19.64 -22.04 -55.65
N ALA A 736 19.48 -21.52 -56.87
CA ALA A 736 20.10 -22.06 -58.07
C ALA A 736 21.60 -21.67 -58.22
N GLU A 737 22.02 -20.52 -57.68
CA GLU A 737 23.39 -19.99 -57.89
C GLU A 737 24.48 -20.58 -56.96
N ILE A 738 24.13 -21.28 -55.87
CA ILE A 738 25.09 -21.71 -54.83
C ILE A 738 25.42 -23.22 -54.91
N ALA A 739 25.37 -23.81 -56.11
CA ALA A 739 25.60 -25.24 -56.32
C ALA A 739 27.07 -25.58 -56.68
N LEU A 740 27.96 -25.69 -55.67
CA LEU A 740 29.24 -26.40 -55.80
C LEU A 740 29.47 -27.43 -54.65
N PRO A 741 30.11 -28.58 -54.91
CA PRO A 741 29.81 -29.80 -54.16
C PRO A 741 30.80 -30.11 -53.02
N THR A 742 30.35 -30.10 -51.77
CA THR A 742 31.08 -30.78 -50.68
C THR A 742 30.22 -31.63 -49.73
N ARG A 743 30.43 -32.95 -49.83
CA ARG A 743 30.34 -33.96 -48.74
C ARG A 743 28.93 -34.26 -48.15
N ARG A 744 28.27 -35.27 -48.73
CA ARG A 744 27.12 -36.00 -48.14
C ARG A 744 27.35 -36.32 -46.64
N LYS A 745 26.48 -35.84 -45.75
CA LYS A 745 26.26 -36.48 -44.44
C LYS A 745 25.24 -37.61 -44.63
N ARG A 746 25.57 -38.79 -44.08
CA ARG A 746 24.72 -39.99 -44.12
C ARG A 746 23.38 -39.71 -43.43
N THR A 747 22.28 -39.92 -44.13
CA THR A 747 21.03 -40.34 -43.49
C THR A 747 21.29 -41.70 -42.83
N ARG A 748 20.91 -41.86 -41.56
CA ARG A 748 20.76 -43.21 -41.01
C ARG A 748 19.54 -43.86 -41.71
N PRO A 749 19.59 -45.15 -42.06
CA PRO A 749 18.41 -45.84 -42.58
C PRO A 749 17.25 -45.79 -41.57
N ALA A 750 16.03 -45.99 -42.05
CA ALA A 750 14.96 -46.42 -41.15
C ALA A 750 15.40 -47.74 -40.48
N GLY A 751 15.16 -47.87 -39.17
CA GLY A 751 15.54 -49.07 -38.42
C GLY A 751 14.88 -50.32 -39.01
N ASP A 752 15.60 -51.44 -38.92
CA ASP A 752 15.13 -52.75 -39.39
C ASP A 752 13.81 -53.12 -38.68
N PRO A 753 12.71 -53.36 -39.41
CA PRO A 753 11.44 -53.78 -38.82
C PRO A 753 11.46 -55.20 -38.24
N GLY A 754 12.55 -55.96 -38.39
CA GLY A 754 12.75 -57.27 -37.77
C GLY A 754 11.84 -58.37 -38.34
N VAL A 755 11.41 -58.23 -39.59
CA VAL A 755 10.51 -59.16 -40.28
C VAL A 755 11.03 -59.42 -41.69
N VAL A 756 11.23 -60.69 -42.02
CA VAL A 756 11.68 -61.15 -43.34
C VAL A 756 10.50 -61.78 -44.08
N VAL A 757 10.34 -61.40 -45.34
CA VAL A 757 9.38 -62.03 -46.27
C VAL A 757 10.01 -63.32 -46.78
N ALA A 758 9.24 -64.41 -46.87
CA ALA A 758 9.77 -65.78 -46.97
C ALA A 758 10.76 -66.04 -48.14
N ASP A 759 10.73 -65.25 -49.21
CA ASP A 759 11.52 -65.46 -50.44
C ASP A 759 12.36 -64.23 -50.91
N ASP A 760 12.28 -63.06 -50.25
CA ASP A 760 13.08 -61.88 -50.63
C ASP A 760 13.29 -60.91 -49.43
N PRO A 761 14.55 -60.69 -48.97
CA PRO A 761 14.84 -59.84 -47.80
C PRO A 761 14.86 -58.33 -48.10
N ASP A 762 14.91 -57.88 -49.35
CA ASP A 762 15.08 -56.45 -49.70
C ASP A 762 13.73 -55.72 -49.93
N VAL A 763 12.62 -56.41 -49.67
CA VAL A 763 11.26 -55.86 -49.80
C VAL A 763 10.95 -54.91 -48.64
N TRP A 764 10.44 -53.71 -48.94
CA TRP A 764 10.07 -52.73 -47.91
C TRP A 764 8.92 -53.25 -47.02
N VAL A 765 9.22 -53.63 -45.77
CA VAL A 765 8.25 -54.08 -44.77
C VAL A 765 7.87 -52.95 -43.80
N ARG A 766 6.60 -52.90 -43.37
CA ARG A 766 6.09 -51.95 -42.38
C ARG A 766 5.11 -52.62 -41.41
N LEU A 767 5.30 -52.43 -40.10
CA LEU A 767 4.37 -52.94 -39.09
C LEU A 767 3.06 -52.14 -39.05
N SER A 768 1.92 -52.83 -39.00
CA SER A 768 0.59 -52.21 -39.03
C SER A 768 0.15 -51.64 -37.67
N ARG A 769 -0.13 -50.33 -37.64
CA ARG A 769 -0.61 -49.60 -36.45
C ARG A 769 -1.97 -50.06 -35.92
N CYS A 770 -2.75 -50.81 -36.72
CA CYS A 770 -4.08 -51.27 -36.30
C CYS A 770 -4.05 -52.46 -35.34
N CYS A 771 -2.96 -53.23 -35.27
CA CYS A 771 -2.83 -54.38 -34.37
C CYS A 771 -1.51 -54.42 -33.59
N THR A 772 -0.53 -53.57 -33.94
CA THR A 772 0.75 -53.41 -33.21
C THR A 772 1.41 -54.77 -32.89
N PRO A 773 1.74 -55.57 -33.92
CA PRO A 773 2.30 -56.90 -33.73
C PRO A 773 3.71 -56.80 -33.12
N VAL A 774 4.07 -57.74 -32.24
CA VAL A 774 5.40 -57.85 -31.62
C VAL A 774 5.97 -59.27 -31.81
N PRO A 775 7.29 -59.48 -31.73
CA PRO A 775 7.87 -60.81 -31.87
C PRO A 775 7.27 -61.81 -30.88
N GLY A 776 6.75 -62.92 -31.41
CA GLY A 776 5.98 -63.93 -30.66
C GLY A 776 4.48 -63.93 -30.97
N ASP A 777 3.94 -62.88 -31.61
CA ASP A 777 2.61 -62.91 -32.22
C ASP A 777 2.66 -63.59 -33.61
N ASP A 778 1.67 -64.41 -33.98
CA ASP A 778 1.52 -64.93 -35.36
C ASP A 778 1.20 -63.80 -36.34
N ILE A 779 2.00 -63.64 -37.39
CA ILE A 779 1.91 -62.52 -38.35
C ILE A 779 1.63 -62.95 -39.79
N VAL A 780 1.01 -62.06 -40.56
CA VAL A 780 0.74 -62.18 -41.99
C VAL A 780 1.06 -60.86 -42.70
N GLY A 781 1.67 -60.93 -43.88
CA GLY A 781 1.99 -59.77 -44.71
C GLY A 781 0.88 -59.48 -45.71
N PHE A 782 0.57 -58.20 -45.93
CA PHE A 782 -0.34 -57.78 -47.00
C PHE A 782 0.30 -56.71 -47.89
N VAL A 783 0.39 -56.98 -49.20
CA VAL A 783 1.01 -56.06 -50.17
C VAL A 783 0.11 -54.84 -50.39
N THR A 784 0.55 -53.66 -49.99
CA THR A 784 -0.19 -52.40 -50.20
C THR A 784 0.16 -51.74 -51.54
N ARG A 785 -0.76 -50.97 -52.12
CA ARG A 785 -0.47 -50.21 -53.34
C ARG A 785 0.38 -48.98 -52.97
N GLY A 786 1.69 -49.06 -53.20
CA GLY A 786 2.63 -47.93 -53.08
C GLY A 786 3.38 -47.77 -51.75
N HIS A 787 3.11 -48.61 -50.73
CA HIS A 787 3.73 -48.49 -49.39
C HIS A 787 4.33 -49.80 -48.85
N GLY A 788 4.67 -50.74 -49.74
CA GLY A 788 5.32 -52.00 -49.37
C GLY A 788 4.39 -53.03 -48.71
N VAL A 789 4.98 -53.99 -48.00
CA VAL A 789 4.26 -55.06 -47.28
C VAL A 789 3.88 -54.57 -45.89
N SER A 790 2.58 -54.53 -45.60
CA SER A 790 2.05 -54.18 -44.27
C SER A 790 1.86 -55.44 -43.44
N VAL A 791 2.54 -55.56 -42.30
CA VAL A 791 2.49 -56.74 -41.43
C VAL A 791 1.37 -56.59 -40.41
N HIS A 792 0.44 -57.53 -40.43
CA HIS A 792 -0.66 -57.65 -39.48
C HIS A 792 -0.52 -58.90 -38.62
N ARG A 793 -1.19 -58.93 -37.47
CA ARG A 793 -1.38 -60.17 -36.70
C ARG A 793 -2.46 -61.04 -37.34
N ALA A 794 -2.30 -62.36 -37.35
CA ALA A 794 -3.15 -63.31 -38.07
C ALA A 794 -4.63 -63.29 -37.64
N ASP A 795 -4.90 -62.88 -36.40
CA ASP A 795 -6.22 -62.74 -35.76
C ASP A 795 -6.83 -61.32 -35.89
N CYS A 796 -6.13 -60.38 -36.53
CA CYS A 796 -6.57 -58.98 -36.60
C CYS A 796 -7.90 -58.86 -37.38
N ALA A 797 -8.87 -58.11 -36.84
CA ALA A 797 -10.17 -57.88 -37.48
C ALA A 797 -10.05 -57.36 -38.93
N ASN A 798 -9.04 -56.53 -39.22
CA ASN A 798 -8.79 -56.05 -40.58
C ASN A 798 -8.31 -57.16 -41.52
N VAL A 799 -7.58 -58.17 -41.03
CA VAL A 799 -7.12 -59.31 -41.83
C VAL A 799 -8.30 -60.16 -42.31
N ALA A 800 -9.39 -60.24 -41.55
CA ALA A 800 -10.60 -60.92 -42.01
C ALA A 800 -11.18 -60.28 -43.30
N ALA A 801 -11.13 -58.96 -43.44
CA ALA A 801 -11.51 -58.27 -44.67
C ALA A 801 -10.45 -58.41 -45.78
N LEU A 802 -9.15 -58.44 -45.43
CA LEU A 802 -8.06 -58.58 -46.39
C LEU A 802 -7.96 -60.00 -46.99
N LYS A 803 -8.46 -61.03 -46.29
CA LYS A 803 -8.61 -62.42 -46.82
C LYS A 803 -9.51 -62.52 -48.06
N ALA A 804 -10.29 -61.48 -48.38
CA ALA A 804 -11.02 -61.39 -49.64
C ALA A 804 -10.12 -61.15 -50.88
N GLN A 805 -8.83 -60.86 -50.69
CA GLN A 805 -7.83 -60.69 -51.76
C GLN A 805 -6.60 -61.58 -51.48
N PRO A 806 -6.72 -62.92 -51.65
CA PRO A 806 -5.66 -63.86 -51.29
C PRO A 806 -4.35 -63.62 -52.06
N ASP A 807 -4.42 -63.17 -53.32
CA ASP A 807 -3.26 -62.89 -54.19
C ASP A 807 -2.31 -61.79 -53.66
N ARG A 808 -2.68 -61.11 -52.57
CA ARG A 808 -1.91 -60.04 -51.93
C ARG A 808 -1.47 -60.37 -50.50
N LEU A 809 -1.80 -61.56 -50.00
CA LEU A 809 -1.32 -62.06 -48.72
C LEU A 809 -0.02 -62.83 -48.94
N ILE A 810 1.00 -62.54 -48.11
CA ILE A 810 2.32 -63.17 -48.18
C ILE A 810 2.72 -63.65 -46.78
N ASP A 811 3.35 -64.82 -46.69
CA ASP A 811 3.91 -65.35 -45.44
C ASP A 811 5.15 -64.56 -45.02
N VAL A 812 5.23 -64.20 -43.75
CA VAL A 812 6.25 -63.31 -43.18
C VAL A 812 6.67 -63.84 -41.82
N LYS A 813 7.98 -63.82 -41.54
CA LYS A 813 8.55 -64.41 -40.32
C LYS A 813 9.33 -63.36 -39.54
N TRP A 814 9.22 -63.42 -38.23
CA TRP A 814 10.03 -62.60 -37.33
C TRP A 814 11.50 -62.99 -37.43
N SER A 815 12.35 -62.00 -37.65
CA SER A 815 13.81 -62.09 -37.56
C SER A 815 14.33 -60.79 -36.91
N PRO A 816 14.10 -60.59 -35.60
CA PRO A 816 14.44 -59.36 -34.92
C PRO A 816 15.97 -59.22 -34.77
N GLY A 817 16.53 -58.12 -35.29
CA GLY A 817 17.90 -57.69 -35.01
C GLY A 817 18.03 -56.96 -33.68
N GLU A 818 19.25 -56.80 -33.17
CA GLU A 818 19.51 -56.15 -31.86
C GLU A 818 19.05 -54.69 -31.78
N ASP A 819 18.99 -53.99 -32.92
CA ASP A 819 18.50 -52.59 -33.05
C ASP A 819 16.99 -52.49 -33.34
N SER A 820 16.25 -53.60 -33.40
CA SER A 820 14.80 -53.57 -33.70
C SER A 820 13.99 -53.10 -32.49
N VAL A 821 13.06 -52.17 -32.72
CA VAL A 821 12.21 -51.57 -31.67
C VAL A 821 10.72 -51.65 -32.04
N PHE A 822 9.93 -52.17 -31.10
CA PHE A 822 8.52 -52.47 -31.28
C PHE A 822 7.65 -51.57 -30.40
N LEU A 823 6.51 -51.13 -30.92
CA LEU A 823 5.59 -50.25 -30.21
C LEU A 823 4.53 -51.07 -29.48
N VAL A 824 4.48 -50.94 -28.15
CA VAL A 824 3.60 -51.69 -27.25
C VAL A 824 2.64 -50.73 -26.54
N ALA A 825 1.37 -51.12 -26.43
CA ALA A 825 0.39 -50.45 -25.59
C ALA A 825 -0.09 -51.37 -24.45
N ILE A 826 -0.07 -50.87 -23.22
CA ILE A 826 -0.60 -51.56 -22.03
C ILE A 826 -1.77 -50.77 -21.44
N GLN A 827 -2.70 -51.48 -20.82
CA GLN A 827 -3.78 -50.93 -20.01
C GLN A 827 -3.60 -51.37 -18.56
N VAL A 828 -3.68 -50.41 -17.66
CA VAL A 828 -3.58 -50.53 -16.21
C VAL A 828 -4.95 -50.20 -15.65
N GLU A 829 -5.52 -51.09 -14.86
CA GLU A 829 -6.80 -50.91 -14.17
C GLU A 829 -6.53 -50.88 -12.67
N ALA A 830 -6.96 -49.82 -11.99
CA ALA A 830 -6.56 -49.53 -10.61
C ALA A 830 -7.62 -48.76 -9.83
N LEU A 831 -7.59 -48.82 -8.50
CA LEU A 831 -8.36 -47.90 -7.64
C LEU A 831 -7.77 -46.50 -7.72
N ASP A 832 -8.63 -45.52 -8.01
CA ASP A 832 -8.24 -44.11 -7.99
C ASP A 832 -7.86 -43.68 -6.57
N ARG A 833 -6.58 -43.38 -6.37
CA ARG A 833 -6.02 -42.85 -5.13
C ARG A 833 -5.03 -41.72 -5.41
N PRO A 834 -4.84 -40.78 -4.47
CA PRO A 834 -3.84 -39.74 -4.61
C PRO A 834 -2.47 -40.31 -4.98
N ARG A 835 -1.83 -39.70 -5.98
CA ARG A 835 -0.51 -40.03 -6.53
C ARG A 835 -0.40 -41.32 -7.38
N LEU A 836 -1.47 -42.08 -7.62
CA LEU A 836 -1.43 -43.29 -8.45
C LEU A 836 -0.70 -43.09 -9.80
N LEU A 837 -1.04 -42.04 -10.56
CA LEU A 837 -0.39 -41.75 -11.83
C LEU A 837 1.12 -41.52 -11.69
N SER A 838 1.55 -40.85 -10.62
CA SER A 838 2.96 -40.60 -10.32
C SER A 838 3.70 -41.91 -10.01
N ASP A 839 3.07 -42.82 -9.26
CA ASP A 839 3.64 -44.12 -8.91
C ASP A 839 3.82 -44.97 -10.19
N VAL A 840 2.83 -45.01 -11.07
CA VAL A 840 2.89 -45.75 -12.36
C VAL A 840 3.92 -45.17 -13.30
N THR A 841 3.96 -43.85 -13.51
CA THR A 841 4.97 -43.23 -14.38
C THR A 841 6.39 -43.40 -13.85
N ARG A 842 6.57 -43.38 -12.52
CA ARG A 842 7.88 -43.64 -11.90
C ARG A 842 8.34 -45.07 -12.15
N VAL A 843 7.50 -46.08 -11.91
CA VAL A 843 7.86 -47.49 -12.14
C VAL A 843 8.18 -47.76 -13.61
N LEU A 844 7.45 -47.16 -14.56
CA LEU A 844 7.78 -47.25 -15.99
C LEU A 844 9.14 -46.60 -16.32
N SER A 845 9.45 -45.47 -15.68
CA SER A 845 10.73 -44.75 -15.87
C SER A 845 11.90 -45.51 -15.25
N ASP A 846 11.71 -46.10 -14.06
CA ASP A 846 12.72 -46.94 -13.38
C ASP A 846 13.06 -48.20 -14.20
N GLN A 847 12.09 -48.74 -14.96
CA GLN A 847 12.31 -49.81 -15.95
C GLN A 847 12.93 -49.35 -17.28
N HIS A 848 13.34 -48.07 -17.37
CA HIS A 848 13.97 -47.44 -18.53
C HIS A 848 13.09 -47.46 -19.80
N VAL A 849 11.77 -47.43 -19.63
CA VAL A 849 10.79 -47.46 -20.72
C VAL A 849 10.40 -46.03 -21.14
N ASN A 850 10.62 -45.68 -22.40
CA ASN A 850 10.26 -44.37 -22.93
C ASN A 850 8.76 -44.29 -23.27
N ILE A 851 8.00 -43.52 -22.48
CA ILE A 851 6.56 -43.35 -22.67
C ILE A 851 6.30 -42.39 -23.84
N LEU A 852 5.78 -42.91 -24.96
CA LEU A 852 5.36 -42.12 -26.12
C LEU A 852 4.01 -41.42 -25.90
N SER A 853 3.07 -42.09 -25.23
CA SER A 853 1.78 -41.52 -24.88
C SER A 853 1.16 -42.17 -23.64
N ALA A 854 0.38 -41.40 -22.91
CA ALA A 854 -0.39 -41.85 -21.77
C ALA A 854 -1.78 -41.20 -21.80
N SER A 855 -2.83 -41.97 -21.53
CA SER A 855 -4.20 -41.47 -21.38
C SER A 855 -4.84 -42.11 -20.15
N VAL A 856 -5.39 -41.29 -19.24
CA VAL A 856 -6.00 -41.73 -17.99
C VAL A 856 -7.46 -41.32 -17.98
N THR A 857 -8.34 -42.26 -17.64
CA THR A 857 -9.79 -42.04 -17.52
C THR A 857 -10.30 -42.70 -16.25
N THR A 858 -10.97 -41.92 -15.39
CA THR A 858 -11.58 -42.44 -14.15
C THR A 858 -13.07 -42.67 -14.36
N THR A 859 -13.56 -43.89 -14.10
CA THR A 859 -15.00 -44.20 -14.13
C THR A 859 -15.68 -43.82 -12.81
N ARG A 860 -17.02 -43.80 -12.81
CA ARG A 860 -17.84 -43.37 -11.65
C ARG A 860 -17.60 -44.21 -10.40
N ASP A 861 -17.20 -45.46 -10.57
CA ASP A 861 -16.92 -46.42 -9.49
C ASP A 861 -15.52 -46.28 -8.88
N ARG A 862 -14.84 -45.15 -9.16
CA ARG A 862 -13.45 -44.84 -8.73
C ARG A 862 -12.40 -45.82 -9.26
N VAL A 863 -12.63 -46.40 -10.43
CA VAL A 863 -11.61 -47.18 -11.13
C VAL A 863 -10.92 -46.27 -12.16
N ALA A 864 -9.61 -46.12 -12.01
CA ALA A 864 -8.74 -45.46 -12.97
C ALA A 864 -8.29 -46.48 -14.03
N VAL A 865 -8.73 -46.27 -15.27
CA VAL A 865 -8.24 -47.00 -16.45
C VAL A 865 -7.18 -46.12 -17.13
N SER A 866 -5.94 -46.59 -17.14
CA SER A 866 -4.79 -45.85 -17.68
C SER A 866 -4.15 -46.64 -18.81
N ARG A 867 -4.07 -46.07 -20.01
CA ARG A 867 -3.41 -46.67 -21.17
C ARG A 867 -2.08 -45.97 -21.44
N PHE A 868 -1.00 -46.75 -21.51
CA PHE A 868 0.35 -46.27 -21.80
C PHE A 868 0.88 -46.92 -23.08
N THR A 869 1.56 -46.13 -23.92
CA THR A 869 2.19 -46.59 -25.16
C THR A 869 3.68 -46.27 -25.12
N PHE A 870 4.54 -47.22 -25.47
CA PHE A 870 6.00 -47.08 -25.42
C PHE A 870 6.69 -47.95 -26.47
N GLU A 871 7.97 -47.67 -26.73
CA GLU A 871 8.85 -48.47 -27.59
C GLU A 871 9.73 -49.41 -26.74
N MET A 872 9.96 -50.63 -27.25
CA MET A 872 10.72 -51.68 -26.56
C MET A 872 11.33 -52.66 -27.57
N GLY A 873 12.59 -53.06 -27.37
CA GLY A 873 13.27 -54.03 -28.26
C GLY A 873 13.03 -55.50 -27.91
N ASP A 874 13.10 -55.88 -26.63
CA ASP A 874 12.98 -57.28 -26.19
C ASP A 874 11.58 -57.60 -25.61
N PRO A 875 10.81 -58.55 -26.19
CA PRO A 875 9.56 -59.05 -25.62
C PRO A 875 9.68 -59.59 -24.17
N LYS A 876 10.84 -60.09 -23.76
CA LYS A 876 11.07 -60.56 -22.37
C LYS A 876 11.01 -59.41 -21.36
N HIS A 877 11.44 -58.21 -21.77
CA HIS A 877 11.39 -57.02 -20.90
C HIS A 877 9.94 -56.60 -20.60
N LEU A 878 9.01 -56.82 -21.55
CA LEU A 878 7.59 -56.52 -21.35
C LEU A 878 7.00 -57.29 -20.16
N GLY A 879 7.38 -58.55 -19.99
CA GLY A 879 6.94 -59.38 -18.85
C GLY A 879 7.39 -58.81 -17.51
N HIS A 880 8.62 -58.29 -17.42
CA HIS A 880 9.11 -57.62 -16.22
C HIS A 880 8.39 -56.29 -15.96
N VAL A 881 8.17 -55.48 -16.99
CA VAL A 881 7.43 -54.20 -16.90
C VAL A 881 6.00 -54.42 -16.41
N LEU A 882 5.26 -55.38 -16.99
CA LEU A 882 3.90 -55.72 -16.54
C LEU A 882 3.88 -56.16 -15.07
N LYS A 883 4.84 -57.00 -14.65
CA LYS A 883 4.96 -57.46 -13.25
C LYS A 883 5.31 -56.31 -12.29
N ALA A 884 6.17 -55.37 -12.72
CA ALA A 884 6.53 -54.20 -11.93
C ALA A 884 5.33 -53.26 -11.74
N VAL A 885 4.57 -52.96 -12.79
CA VAL A 885 3.37 -52.10 -12.67
C VAL A 885 2.28 -52.78 -11.85
N ARG A 886 2.09 -54.10 -11.97
CA ARG A 886 1.17 -54.87 -11.11
C ARG A 886 1.58 -54.91 -9.63
N SER A 887 2.83 -54.59 -9.29
CA SER A 887 3.28 -54.52 -7.89
C SER A 887 2.91 -53.22 -7.16
N ILE A 888 2.34 -52.24 -7.88
CA ILE A 888 1.94 -50.95 -7.32
C ILE A 888 0.64 -51.13 -6.52
N ASP A 889 0.65 -50.70 -5.26
CA ASP A 889 -0.53 -50.75 -4.40
C ASP A 889 -1.72 -49.96 -5.01
N GLY A 890 -2.86 -50.64 -5.13
CA GLY A 890 -4.06 -50.14 -5.80
C GLY A 890 -4.23 -50.57 -7.27
N VAL A 891 -3.24 -51.19 -7.92
CA VAL A 891 -3.41 -51.76 -9.28
C VAL A 891 -4.08 -53.12 -9.20
N TYR A 892 -5.22 -53.27 -9.88
CA TYR A 892 -5.95 -54.54 -9.99
C TYR A 892 -5.35 -55.45 -11.06
N ASP A 893 -5.18 -54.92 -12.28
CA ASP A 893 -4.65 -55.68 -13.40
C ASP A 893 -3.86 -54.79 -14.38
N VAL A 894 -2.95 -55.42 -15.12
CA VAL A 894 -2.17 -54.83 -16.19
C VAL A 894 -2.03 -55.84 -17.32
N TYR A 895 -2.47 -55.46 -18.52
CA TYR A 895 -2.36 -56.31 -19.71
C TYR A 895 -2.02 -55.49 -20.97
N ARG A 896 -1.43 -56.15 -21.96
CA ARG A 896 -1.17 -55.56 -23.29
C ARG A 896 -2.50 -55.40 -24.02
N VAL A 897 -2.82 -54.18 -24.46
CA VAL A 897 -4.03 -53.95 -25.27
C VAL A 897 -3.76 -54.41 -26.69
N THR A 898 -4.54 -55.39 -27.13
CA THR A 898 -4.56 -55.79 -28.54
C THR A 898 -5.70 -55.04 -29.22
N SER A 899 -5.35 -54.19 -30.19
CA SER A 899 -6.30 -53.33 -30.90
C SER A 899 -7.18 -54.17 -31.84
N GLY A 900 -8.21 -54.79 -31.26
CA GLY A 900 -9.09 -55.75 -31.95
C GLY A 900 -10.07 -56.48 -31.02
N ALA A 901 -9.78 -56.56 -29.71
CA ALA A 901 -10.71 -57.10 -28.72
C ALA A 901 -11.61 -56.00 -28.13
N THR A 902 -12.66 -55.61 -28.86
CA THR A 902 -13.86 -55.03 -28.21
C THR A 902 -14.55 -56.12 -27.40
N ARG A 903 -14.71 -55.89 -26.10
CA ARG A 903 -15.67 -56.60 -25.25
C ARG A 903 -16.87 -55.70 -25.00
#